data_AF-A0A812N1D3-F1
#
_entry.id   AF-A0A812N1D3-F1
#
_cell.length_a   1.000
_cell.length_b   1.000
_cell.length_c   1.000
_cell.angle_alpha   90.00
_cell.angle_beta   90.00
_cell.angle_gamma   90.00
#
_symmetry.space_group_name_H-M   'P 1'
#
loop_
_entity.id
_entity.type
_entity.pdbx_description
1 polymer ?
#
loop_
_entity_poly.entity_id
_entity_poly.type
_entity_poly.pdbx_seq_one_letter_code
_entity_poly.pdbx_strand_id
1 'polypeptide(L)'
;MAVKGSGSLKRKGAQLDLDGEPLTEAEAAPEQEQEAQEKEEQKSPKPKSPAKPKSKSKPSKPQTSPKAKAKGKAKAKAKGESKPPAKTPKAKSTAKATPQPKAKKTKPGKQLKEGDNNNKNVTRQESFADKALQWKLAAEDKAEAQEKPKEEPEAEEQDGDEEDDQGGEKRDLAKARKFKRMSDAGAIPEHIQEVLSKAKTRAAKTELINELFDKNDKGKLIMKSDKPVFETTKQAKHQKFGRDETMGAPKDVVLHRDYHGDEKALDASIARGTVMVWLQDGVEFAGYRQTVAGIGKTVEDKHQAKSGAKEITDETFQALDKAFRAMTFSFDQDDQPRQAIAAEAASSKEPPVLKQFTESQQALLEEAKGAMERLHSAAMRMISKCSQAKDKESFKPHMLAMKSWMDRDDHLLLWKEFPDSERPLTAATFKDYMCEHSETAVSLNEECEKFKALLKARKELRGGVQQRLQRVEARNDAAPVASNLAHELLERWSWGEVSPQVVQKLAAASQRDFQAVGATPPSEIAALAGLGSAGLYPNNMHKEILKIANKNNAFSKSFKPPWDKLLQTMLLPHVVFSDLYHSYPAAFAKFMMPSGGISKLKEFWRLQKAGHPAWRNHPIVSKRSFDAEHTLPLQLHGDGTPVVGIGKIWSRQLTSYTWNSLLAEGWTKDSMMPSWFCFDETEAGRETTDEFFRIICWSFACLASGVWPAANHLGAKYPAGTVEARRAGTPLANGLRGIIWSLNGDAEYLVQKLQLPHYGSKSSPCALCRCRGDNSDSSWHDCRTSARWLTLGWTRESWLAYPERSSSAIFSNATGLTPLNVHYDYMHCKYLGADQISFGSVLDLLVSHLMADSPLTNLGQCWDKIVTSYKRLGISERYRGFRKLTMFQRKKKCPKLKGRAGQIAAFGEPLLELWEEHMHPDLAVHCKIRTYLRLNIAMEKIMKECRAETAFPEPQATNFIEYAFAMCNLHMELGAHFEAEGLKLFSPLPKLHLLLHTVLLCRHINPRLTWCYKGEDLQKVSRSLAASCARGLRGPAVTVKMVSKLRAAWNLRLSKVSAD
;
A
#
# COMPACT_ATOMS: atom_id res chain seq x y z
N MET A 1 -58.37 -2.32 -26.56
CA MET A 1 -58.72 -3.71 -26.97
C MET A 1 -57.48 -4.40 -27.53
N ALA A 2 -57.60 -5.68 -27.89
CA ALA A 2 -56.61 -6.61 -28.42
C ALA A 2 -56.08 -6.19 -29.84
N VAL A 3 -55.06 -6.78 -30.52
CA VAL A 3 -54.06 -7.84 -30.20
C VAL A 3 -52.98 -7.94 -31.33
N LYS A 4 -51.73 -8.34 -31.01
CA LYS A 4 -50.66 -8.86 -31.93
C LYS A 4 -50.27 -7.96 -33.14
N GLY A 5 -49.25 -8.25 -33.95
CA GLY A 5 -48.15 -9.24 -33.89
C GLY A 5 -47.21 -9.12 -35.11
N SER A 6 -46.02 -9.72 -35.06
CA SER A 6 -45.00 -9.66 -36.12
C SER A 6 -44.99 -10.89 -37.06
N GLY A 7 -44.61 -10.70 -38.34
CA GLY A 7 -44.54 -11.78 -39.34
C GLY A 7 -43.64 -11.44 -40.54
N SER A 8 -42.76 -12.38 -40.89
CA SER A 8 -41.72 -12.28 -41.94
C SER A 8 -42.28 -12.38 -43.37
N LEU A 9 -41.60 -11.81 -44.39
CA LEU A 9 -41.65 -12.33 -45.75
C LEU A 9 -40.39 -12.07 -46.61
N LYS A 10 -40.06 -13.11 -47.39
CA LYS A 10 -38.89 -13.40 -48.24
C LYS A 10 -38.78 -12.56 -49.52
N ARG A 11 -37.61 -12.64 -50.19
CA ARG A 11 -37.51 -12.80 -51.67
C ARG A 11 -36.40 -13.82 -52.05
N LYS A 12 -36.35 -14.25 -53.32
CA LYS A 12 -35.74 -15.53 -53.77
C LYS A 12 -35.32 -15.49 -55.27
N GLY A 13 -34.42 -16.39 -55.69
CA GLY A 13 -34.12 -16.79 -57.09
C GLY A 13 -32.91 -16.10 -57.73
N ALA A 14 -32.21 -16.65 -58.74
CA ALA A 14 -32.17 -17.99 -59.39
C ALA A 14 -30.83 -18.06 -60.19
N GLN A 15 -30.01 -19.13 -60.24
CA GLN A 15 -30.14 -20.54 -60.69
C GLN A 15 -29.96 -20.74 -62.22
N LEU A 16 -29.40 -21.92 -62.60
CA LEU A 16 -29.10 -22.51 -63.91
C LEU A 16 -27.64 -22.35 -64.42
N ASP A 17 -26.97 -23.36 -65.02
CA ASP A 17 -26.90 -24.84 -64.84
C ASP A 17 -25.79 -25.42 -65.77
N LEU A 18 -25.70 -26.77 -65.93
CA LEU A 18 -24.93 -27.59 -66.90
C LEU A 18 -23.69 -28.39 -66.40
N ASP A 19 -23.97 -29.60 -65.90
CA ASP A 19 -23.51 -30.93 -66.37
C ASP A 19 -22.05 -31.15 -66.88
N GLY A 20 -21.38 -32.22 -66.39
CA GLY A 20 -20.03 -32.58 -66.84
C GLY A 20 -19.33 -33.78 -66.16
N GLU A 21 -20.00 -34.93 -66.03
CA GLU A 21 -19.38 -36.25 -65.75
C GLU A 21 -19.80 -37.24 -66.88
N PRO A 22 -19.12 -38.39 -67.15
CA PRO A 22 -18.42 -39.23 -66.15
C PRO A 22 -17.15 -40.01 -66.65
N LEU A 23 -16.72 -40.98 -65.82
CA LEU A 23 -16.05 -42.27 -66.13
C LEU A 23 -14.52 -42.36 -66.43
N THR A 24 -13.81 -42.99 -65.46
CA THR A 24 -12.73 -44.01 -65.60
C THR A 24 -11.37 -43.58 -66.21
N GLU A 25 -10.24 -44.25 -65.94
CA GLU A 25 -10.00 -45.61 -65.39
C GLU A 25 -8.82 -45.63 -64.39
N ALA A 26 -8.37 -46.80 -63.90
CA ALA A 26 -7.44 -46.88 -62.75
C ALA A 26 -6.30 -47.92 -62.89
N GLU A 27 -5.05 -47.44 -62.85
CA GLU A 27 -3.75 -48.11 -62.61
C GLU A 27 -2.70 -46.98 -62.42
N ALA A 28 -1.51 -47.11 -61.82
CA ALA A 28 -0.93 -48.09 -60.89
C ALA A 28 0.22 -47.39 -60.10
N ALA A 29 0.82 -48.08 -59.13
CA ALA A 29 2.13 -47.74 -58.57
C ALA A 29 3.22 -48.62 -59.26
N PRO A 30 4.56 -48.39 -59.14
CA PRO A 30 5.22 -47.61 -58.07
C PRO A 30 6.53 -46.84 -58.47
N GLU A 31 7.22 -46.35 -57.43
CA GLU A 31 8.69 -46.25 -57.25
C GLU A 31 9.59 -45.18 -57.93
N GLN A 32 10.58 -44.78 -57.11
CA GLN A 32 11.98 -44.37 -57.36
C GLN A 32 12.36 -43.35 -58.45
N GLU A 33 13.11 -42.32 -58.02
CA GLU A 33 14.47 -42.11 -58.58
C GLU A 33 15.39 -41.43 -57.53
N GLN A 34 16.66 -41.85 -57.44
CA GLN A 34 17.64 -41.33 -56.47
C GLN A 34 19.10 -41.49 -56.97
N GLU A 35 19.85 -40.38 -57.02
CA GLU A 35 21.33 -40.29 -57.12
C GLU A 35 22.04 -40.90 -58.37
N ALA A 36 23.40 -40.95 -58.33
CA ALA A 36 24.37 -41.45 -59.33
C ALA A 36 24.58 -40.58 -60.61
N GLN A 37 25.74 -40.53 -61.30
CA GLN A 37 27.13 -41.04 -61.17
C GLN A 37 28.02 -40.30 -62.24
N GLU A 38 29.37 -40.25 -62.31
CA GLU A 38 30.54 -40.55 -61.46
C GLU A 38 31.85 -39.98 -62.14
N LYS A 39 33.06 -40.28 -61.62
CA LYS A 39 34.40 -40.28 -62.29
C LYS A 39 35.07 -38.90 -62.59
N GLU A 40 36.30 -38.59 -62.14
CA GLU A 40 37.67 -39.11 -62.45
C GLU A 40 38.29 -38.47 -63.74
N GLU A 41 39.60 -38.16 -63.88
CA GLU A 41 40.84 -38.63 -63.19
C GLU A 41 42.07 -37.66 -63.31
N GLN A 42 43.10 -37.81 -62.44
CA GLN A 42 44.56 -37.41 -62.55
C GLN A 42 44.99 -35.92 -62.88
N LYS A 43 46.16 -35.36 -62.48
CA LYS A 43 47.51 -35.88 -62.11
C LYS A 43 48.35 -34.91 -61.21
N SER A 44 49.56 -35.30 -60.79
CA SER A 44 50.42 -34.74 -59.68
C SER A 44 51.67 -33.91 -60.19
N PRO A 45 52.76 -33.54 -59.43
CA PRO A 45 53.15 -33.76 -57.99
C PRO A 45 54.05 -32.73 -57.19
N LYS A 46 53.94 -32.72 -55.83
CA LYS A 46 55.02 -32.54 -54.78
C LYS A 46 55.83 -31.20 -54.68
N PRO A 47 56.70 -30.93 -53.63
CA PRO A 47 57.14 -31.75 -52.47
C PRO A 47 57.13 -31.10 -51.03
N LYS A 48 57.24 -31.96 -49.97
CA LYS A 48 58.01 -31.90 -48.67
C LYS A 48 58.43 -30.54 -48.01
N SER A 49 58.60 -30.33 -46.67
CA SER A 49 58.30 -30.99 -45.35
C SER A 49 58.96 -30.13 -44.18
N PRO A 50 59.17 -30.57 -42.91
CA PRO A 50 58.22 -30.66 -41.77
C PRO A 50 58.70 -30.04 -40.39
N ALA A 51 57.84 -29.98 -39.35
CA ALA A 51 58.25 -29.92 -37.91
C ALA A 51 57.12 -30.32 -36.90
N LYS A 52 57.50 -30.67 -35.65
CA LYS A 52 56.69 -31.13 -34.46
C LYS A 52 57.59 -31.04 -33.18
N PRO A 53 57.23 -31.42 -31.91
CA PRO A 53 56.12 -32.25 -31.40
C PRO A 53 55.43 -31.71 -30.09
N LYS A 54 54.90 -32.61 -29.22
CA LYS A 54 54.08 -32.40 -27.99
C LYS A 54 54.82 -32.83 -26.70
N SER A 55 54.30 -32.49 -25.51
CA SER A 55 54.31 -33.39 -24.31
C SER A 55 53.24 -33.01 -23.25
N LYS A 56 53.13 -33.79 -22.15
CA LYS A 56 52.20 -33.62 -21.00
C LYS A 56 52.90 -33.99 -19.67
N SER A 57 52.55 -33.39 -18.53
CA SER A 57 52.55 -34.06 -17.19
C SER A 57 51.96 -33.23 -16.02
N LYS A 58 51.64 -33.94 -14.93
CA LYS A 58 51.41 -33.56 -13.50
C LYS A 58 52.27 -34.57 -12.65
N PRO A 59 52.41 -34.56 -11.30
CA PRO A 59 51.68 -33.80 -10.25
C PRO A 59 52.47 -33.25 -9.01
N SER A 60 51.75 -32.49 -8.15
CA SER A 60 51.76 -32.44 -6.65
C SER A 60 52.99 -32.10 -5.75
N LYS A 61 52.78 -31.06 -4.89
CA LYS A 61 53.20 -30.88 -3.46
C LYS A 61 54.72 -30.72 -3.13
N PRO A 62 55.10 -30.22 -1.92
CA PRO A 62 54.52 -29.16 -1.05
C PRO A 62 55.58 -28.16 -0.48
N GLN A 63 55.18 -27.24 0.42
CA GLN A 63 55.96 -26.52 1.48
C GLN A 63 57.41 -26.04 1.18
N THR A 64 57.75 -24.75 1.31
CA THR A 64 58.14 -24.10 2.60
C THR A 64 58.46 -22.60 2.41
N SER A 65 58.59 -21.83 3.50
CA SER A 65 59.03 -20.42 3.51
C SER A 65 60.53 -20.24 3.82
N PRO A 66 61.12 -19.09 3.50
CA PRO A 66 61.82 -18.34 4.56
C PRO A 66 61.53 -16.82 4.64
N LYS A 67 61.92 -16.23 5.78
CA LYS A 67 62.02 -14.78 6.07
C LYS A 67 63.40 -14.27 5.54
N ALA A 68 63.80 -13.00 5.53
CA ALA A 68 63.55 -11.83 6.40
C ALA A 68 63.82 -10.49 5.66
N LYS A 69 63.35 -9.30 6.11
CA LYS A 69 63.99 -8.28 7.01
C LYS A 69 65.45 -7.90 6.64
N ALA A 70 65.97 -6.66 6.80
CA ALA A 70 65.50 -5.53 7.64
C ALA A 70 66.14 -4.14 7.35
N LYS A 71 65.44 -3.05 7.78
CA LYS A 71 65.95 -1.75 8.34
C LYS A 71 66.75 -0.78 7.42
N GLY A 72 66.85 0.53 7.72
CA GLY A 72 66.32 1.37 8.83
C GLY A 72 66.22 2.87 8.44
N LYS A 73 65.33 3.69 9.04
CA LYS A 73 65.51 4.56 10.26
C LYS A 73 66.50 5.74 10.05
N ALA A 74 66.29 6.96 10.60
CA ALA A 74 65.70 7.32 11.92
C ALA A 74 65.18 8.79 12.06
N LYS A 75 64.40 9.04 13.14
CA LYS A 75 64.14 10.28 13.95
C LYS A 75 63.76 11.61 13.23
N ALA A 76 62.72 12.41 13.54
CA ALA A 76 61.75 12.61 14.65
C ALA A 76 62.06 13.68 15.74
N LYS A 77 61.22 14.74 15.82
CA LYS A 77 60.79 15.48 17.05
C LYS A 77 59.61 16.45 16.76
N ALA A 78 59.06 17.13 17.79
CA ALA A 78 57.77 17.87 17.75
C ALA A 78 57.69 19.09 18.72
N LYS A 79 56.53 19.79 18.75
CA LYS A 79 56.18 21.06 19.47
C LYS A 79 56.72 22.35 18.79
N GLY A 80 56.13 23.56 18.95
CA GLY A 80 54.83 23.94 19.56
C GLY A 80 54.63 25.47 19.73
N GLU A 81 53.42 25.96 19.42
CA GLU A 81 52.69 27.21 19.81
C GLU A 81 53.37 28.59 20.13
N SER A 82 52.90 29.62 19.37
CA SER A 82 52.27 30.90 19.84
C SER A 82 53.02 32.27 19.98
N LYS A 83 52.44 33.29 19.30
CA LYS A 83 52.19 34.72 19.70
C LYS A 83 53.38 35.68 20.05
N PRO A 84 53.16 37.01 20.30
CA PRO A 84 51.95 37.85 20.09
C PRO A 84 51.93 39.05 19.05
N PRO A 85 52.33 40.34 19.31
CA PRO A 85 51.53 41.51 18.84
C PRO A 85 52.28 42.79 18.30
N ALA A 86 51.55 43.79 17.73
CA ALA A 86 51.71 45.25 18.03
C ALA A 86 50.83 46.27 17.20
N LYS A 87 50.10 47.15 17.92
CA LYS A 87 49.82 48.61 17.71
C LYS A 87 49.11 49.17 16.43
N THR A 88 48.68 50.44 16.51
CA THR A 88 47.56 51.07 15.75
C THR A 88 47.83 52.56 15.32
N PRO A 89 46.89 53.56 15.21
CA PRO A 89 46.42 54.10 13.92
C PRO A 89 46.42 55.66 13.75
N LYS A 90 45.89 56.21 12.64
CA LYS A 90 45.42 57.62 12.42
C LYS A 90 44.77 57.81 11.02
N ALA A 91 44.09 58.92 10.62
CA ALA A 91 42.98 59.72 11.20
C ALA A 91 42.62 60.94 10.28
N LYS A 92 41.43 61.57 10.49
CA LYS A 92 40.84 62.83 9.92
C LYS A 92 39.71 62.61 8.88
N SER A 93 38.73 63.51 8.72
CA SER A 93 38.56 64.90 9.23
C SER A 93 37.17 65.17 9.89
N THR A 94 36.96 66.38 10.46
CA THR A 94 35.77 66.76 11.25
C THR A 94 35.47 68.28 11.26
N ALA A 95 34.21 68.66 11.47
CA ALA A 95 33.72 69.94 12.06
C ALA A 95 32.30 69.70 12.66
N LYS A 96 31.95 70.00 13.92
CA LYS A 96 31.92 71.24 14.75
C LYS A 96 30.65 72.10 14.52
N ALA A 97 29.98 72.69 15.54
CA ALA A 97 30.29 72.80 16.98
C ALA A 97 29.05 72.92 17.93
N THR A 98 29.33 72.86 19.24
CA THR A 98 28.54 73.18 20.45
C THR A 98 28.34 74.72 20.67
N PRO A 99 27.73 75.29 21.76
CA PRO A 99 27.45 74.76 23.12
C PRO A 99 26.12 75.14 23.85
N GLN A 100 25.99 74.59 25.08
CA GLN A 100 25.09 74.98 26.22
C GLN A 100 25.60 76.28 26.93
N PRO A 101 24.86 77.01 27.85
CA PRO A 101 24.35 76.45 29.14
C PRO A 101 23.24 77.15 30.01
N LYS A 102 22.75 76.40 31.03
CA LYS A 102 22.32 76.80 32.42
C LYS A 102 21.16 77.78 32.74
N ALA A 103 19.97 77.20 32.96
CA ALA A 103 19.16 77.16 34.22
C ALA A 103 18.84 78.40 35.12
N LYS A 104 17.54 78.59 35.46
CA LYS A 104 17.01 78.72 36.87
C LYS A 104 15.46 78.58 36.97
N LYS A 105 14.91 78.68 38.21
CA LYS A 105 13.52 78.39 38.68
C LYS A 105 12.52 79.57 38.38
N THR A 106 11.18 79.53 38.56
CA THR A 106 10.34 78.95 39.65
C THR A 106 8.82 78.78 39.31
N LYS A 107 8.09 78.05 40.19
CA LYS A 107 6.62 77.73 40.36
C LYS A 107 5.61 78.90 40.20
N PRO A 108 4.23 78.72 40.22
CA PRO A 108 3.40 77.59 40.76
C PRO A 108 2.12 77.15 39.95
N GLY A 109 1.36 76.13 40.40
CA GLY A 109 0.00 75.85 39.88
C GLY A 109 -0.70 74.53 40.30
N LYS A 110 -1.93 74.66 40.84
CA LYS A 110 -3.00 73.69 41.20
C LYS A 110 -3.71 73.06 39.96
N GLN A 111 -4.61 72.04 39.99
CA GLN A 111 -5.00 70.95 40.92
C GLN A 111 -5.83 69.86 40.12
N LEU A 112 -6.45 68.90 40.83
CA LEU A 112 -7.39 67.82 40.38
C LEU A 112 -8.52 68.29 39.41
N LYS A 113 -9.30 67.45 38.67
CA LYS A 113 -9.81 66.07 38.89
C LYS A 113 -10.50 65.52 37.60
N GLU A 114 -10.79 64.19 37.54
CA GLU A 114 -11.74 63.51 36.59
C GLU A 114 -11.49 63.64 35.05
N GLY A 115 -11.91 62.71 34.17
CA GLY A 115 -12.40 61.33 34.38
C GLY A 115 -13.47 60.86 33.37
N ASP A 116 -13.10 60.39 32.15
CA ASP A 116 -14.05 59.75 31.20
C ASP A 116 -13.36 58.85 30.13
N ASN A 117 -14.20 58.13 29.36
CA ASN A 117 -13.93 57.32 28.16
C ASN A 117 -13.50 58.20 26.97
N ASN A 118 -12.87 57.71 25.89
CA ASN A 118 -13.45 56.77 24.91
C ASN A 118 -12.39 56.37 23.84
N ASN A 119 -12.71 55.40 22.98
CA ASN A 119 -11.86 54.84 21.94
C ASN A 119 -11.97 55.59 20.59
N LYS A 120 -10.83 55.97 20.00
CA LYS A 120 -10.60 56.21 18.55
C LYS A 120 -9.08 56.07 18.29
N ASN A 121 -8.54 55.75 17.11
CA ASN A 121 -8.90 55.04 15.87
C ASN A 121 -7.73 55.34 14.88
N VAL A 122 -7.50 54.49 13.86
CA VAL A 122 -6.82 54.83 12.57
C VAL A 122 -5.26 54.96 12.48
N THR A 123 -4.75 54.43 11.34
CA THR A 123 -3.45 54.59 10.63
C THR A 123 -2.11 53.98 11.10
N ARG A 124 -1.69 52.98 10.30
CA ARG A 124 -0.48 52.95 9.42
C ARG A 124 0.89 52.63 10.04
N GLN A 125 1.76 52.10 9.18
CA GLN A 125 3.03 51.45 9.49
C GLN A 125 4.22 52.41 9.38
N GLU A 126 5.26 52.19 10.19
CA GLU A 126 6.63 52.62 9.87
C GLU A 126 7.63 51.47 9.98
N SER A 127 8.64 51.54 9.11
CA SER A 127 10.06 51.15 9.28
C SER A 127 10.46 49.83 9.98
N PHE A 128 11.37 49.11 9.32
CA PHE A 128 12.11 47.98 9.91
C PHE A 128 13.43 48.40 10.59
N ALA A 129 13.85 49.66 10.46
CA ALA A 129 15.15 50.14 10.96
C ALA A 129 15.18 50.29 12.48
N ASP A 130 14.07 50.74 13.08
CA ASP A 130 14.00 51.12 14.49
C ASP A 130 14.13 49.91 15.44
N LYS A 131 13.72 48.73 14.96
CA LYS A 131 13.93 47.45 15.66
C LYS A 131 15.38 46.98 15.63
N ALA A 132 16.18 47.41 14.65
CA ALA A 132 17.61 47.11 14.60
C ALA A 132 18.44 47.95 15.59
N LEU A 133 17.92 49.10 16.04
CA LEU A 133 18.59 49.96 17.01
C LEU A 133 18.44 49.45 18.45
N GLN A 134 17.22 49.03 18.84
CA GLN A 134 16.95 48.48 20.18
C GLN A 134 17.76 47.21 20.49
N TRP A 135 18.06 46.37 19.49
CA TRP A 135 18.83 45.13 19.69
C TRP A 135 20.35 45.33 19.74
N LYS A 136 20.88 46.50 19.38
CA LYS A 136 22.30 46.85 19.62
C LYS A 136 22.54 47.40 21.01
N LEU A 137 21.66 48.27 21.49
CA LEU A 137 21.78 48.89 22.82
C LEU A 137 21.63 47.91 24.00
N ALA A 138 21.20 46.67 23.75
CA ALA A 138 21.14 45.60 24.75
C ALA A 138 22.41 44.74 24.86
N ALA A 139 23.43 44.97 24.01
CA ALA A 139 24.55 44.04 23.82
C ALA A 139 25.90 44.48 24.43
N GLU A 140 26.08 45.75 24.77
CA GLU A 140 27.42 46.32 25.07
C GLU A 140 27.66 46.61 26.57
N ASP A 141 26.64 46.53 27.43
CA ASP A 141 26.65 47.09 28.79
C ASP A 141 27.03 46.09 29.92
N LYS A 142 27.60 44.91 29.58
CA LYS A 142 27.98 43.85 30.55
C LYS A 142 29.28 43.09 30.20
N ALA A 143 30.36 43.83 30.01
CA ALA A 143 31.73 43.31 30.11
C ALA A 143 32.64 44.34 30.80
N GLU A 144 33.68 43.86 31.49
CA GLU A 144 34.68 44.63 32.26
C GLU A 144 34.12 45.33 33.54
N ALA A 145 34.79 45.30 34.71
CA ALA A 145 36.06 44.65 35.09
C ALA A 145 36.11 44.27 36.60
N GLN A 146 37.11 43.45 36.97
CA GLN A 146 37.73 43.33 38.33
C GLN A 146 36.84 42.77 39.50
N GLU A 147 37.37 42.09 40.54
CA GLU A 147 38.68 41.41 40.75
C GLU A 147 38.58 40.23 41.75
N LYS A 148 39.72 39.73 42.25
CA LYS A 148 39.93 38.59 43.19
C LYS A 148 40.63 39.09 44.48
N PRO A 149 40.83 38.27 45.54
CA PRO A 149 40.06 37.14 46.10
C PRO A 149 39.99 37.18 47.67
N LYS A 150 39.44 36.13 48.32
CA LYS A 150 39.50 35.80 49.78
C LYS A 150 38.80 36.82 50.71
N GLU A 151 38.08 36.44 51.76
CA GLU A 151 38.40 35.47 52.82
C GLU A 151 37.10 34.93 53.49
N GLU A 152 37.20 33.86 54.27
CA GLU A 152 36.16 33.38 55.20
C GLU A 152 36.70 33.51 56.63
N PRO A 153 35.82 33.79 57.61
CA PRO A 153 35.87 32.99 58.83
C PRO A 153 34.51 32.37 59.18
N GLU A 154 34.58 31.23 59.88
CA GLU A 154 33.46 30.50 60.46
C GLU A 154 33.14 31.01 61.87
N ALA A 155 31.85 30.95 62.24
CA ALA A 155 31.30 30.92 63.61
C ALA A 155 29.78 30.66 63.45
N GLU A 156 29.30 29.42 63.58
CA GLU A 156 29.01 28.71 64.85
C GLU A 156 27.72 29.19 65.52
N GLU A 157 26.67 28.35 65.41
CA GLU A 157 25.70 28.16 66.49
C GLU A 157 25.22 26.69 66.42
N GLN A 158 25.67 25.92 67.41
CA GLN A 158 25.30 24.53 67.74
C GLN A 158 24.01 24.52 68.62
N ASP A 159 23.29 23.42 68.91
CA ASP A 159 23.48 21.97 68.78
C ASP A 159 22.09 21.26 68.67
N GLY A 160 22.04 19.92 68.49
CA GLY A 160 20.89 19.12 68.96
C GLY A 160 20.01 18.40 67.91
N ASP A 161 20.58 17.46 67.16
CA ASP A 161 20.45 15.99 67.36
C ASP A 161 19.10 15.37 67.83
N GLU A 162 18.74 14.12 67.48
CA GLU A 162 19.10 13.18 66.40
C GLU A 162 18.00 12.09 66.35
N GLU A 163 17.62 11.58 65.17
CA GLU A 163 17.07 10.22 64.98
C GLU A 163 17.09 9.81 63.49
N ASP A 164 17.11 8.50 63.21
CA ASP A 164 18.04 7.94 62.20
C ASP A 164 17.46 7.60 60.79
N ASP A 165 18.36 7.32 59.84
CA ASP A 165 18.15 7.24 58.39
C ASP A 165 17.66 5.86 57.87
N GLN A 166 16.90 5.89 56.76
CA GLN A 166 17.18 4.99 55.64
C GLN A 166 16.57 5.46 54.29
N GLY A 167 17.42 6.09 53.46
CA GLY A 167 17.45 5.80 52.03
C GLY A 167 16.92 6.86 51.05
N GLY A 168 16.87 8.14 51.42
CA GLY A 168 16.48 9.23 50.52
C GLY A 168 17.65 10.10 50.01
N GLU A 169 17.53 10.70 48.82
CA GLU A 169 18.49 11.73 48.35
C GLU A 169 18.62 12.87 49.38
N LYS A 170 19.85 13.16 49.83
CA LYS A 170 20.11 14.32 50.69
C LYS A 170 19.83 15.62 49.93
N ARG A 171 19.02 16.49 50.55
CA ARG A 171 18.47 17.73 49.96
C ARG A 171 19.55 18.78 49.68
N ASP A 172 19.80 19.12 48.41
CA ASP A 172 20.66 20.25 48.06
C ASP A 172 19.97 21.57 48.45
N LEU A 173 20.40 22.15 49.57
CA LEU A 173 19.88 23.40 50.13
C LEU A 173 20.09 24.60 49.18
N ALA A 174 21.13 24.59 48.34
CA ALA A 174 21.37 25.65 47.37
C ALA A 174 20.39 25.56 46.18
N LYS A 175 20.13 24.34 45.67
CA LYS A 175 19.08 24.10 44.65
C LYS A 175 17.71 24.46 45.21
N ALA A 176 17.36 24.05 46.43
CA ALA A 176 16.09 24.37 47.06
C ALA A 176 15.88 25.89 47.28
N ARG A 177 16.92 26.60 47.76
CA ARG A 177 16.89 28.08 47.89
C ARG A 177 16.77 28.77 46.52
N LYS A 178 17.45 28.24 45.49
CA LYS A 178 17.39 28.76 44.11
C LYS A 178 16.04 28.51 43.43
N PHE A 179 15.41 27.36 43.68
CA PHE A 179 14.04 27.06 43.25
C PHE A 179 13.06 28.08 43.83
N LYS A 180 13.00 28.21 45.16
CA LYS A 180 12.07 29.12 45.83
C LYS A 180 12.21 30.55 45.28
N ARG A 181 13.44 31.08 45.21
CA ARG A 181 13.72 32.44 44.70
C ARG A 181 13.31 32.69 43.24
N MET A 182 13.07 31.64 42.44
CA MET A 182 12.57 31.77 41.07
C MET A 182 11.08 31.44 40.95
N SER A 183 10.52 30.62 41.85
CA SER A 183 9.07 30.46 42.03
C SER A 183 8.45 31.77 42.49
N ASP A 184 9.02 32.40 43.52
CA ASP A 184 8.60 33.70 44.08
C ASP A 184 8.71 34.84 43.05
N ALA A 185 9.56 34.67 42.02
CA ALA A 185 9.77 35.62 40.93
C ALA A 185 9.02 35.25 39.62
N GLY A 186 8.12 34.26 39.65
CA GLY A 186 7.34 33.82 38.48
C GLY A 186 8.14 33.20 37.33
N ALA A 187 9.43 32.91 37.54
CA ALA A 187 10.39 32.55 36.48
C ALA A 187 10.49 31.04 36.20
N ILE A 188 9.60 30.22 36.78
CA ILE A 188 9.58 28.76 36.60
C ILE A 188 8.42 28.37 35.67
N PRO A 189 8.67 27.70 34.53
CA PRO A 189 7.63 27.27 33.60
C PRO A 189 6.51 26.45 34.24
N GLU A 190 5.26 26.77 33.90
CA GLU A 190 4.04 26.19 34.48
C GLU A 190 4.04 24.65 34.49
N HIS A 191 4.45 24.01 33.40
CA HIS A 191 4.50 22.53 33.31
C HIS A 191 5.44 21.88 34.33
N ILE A 192 6.49 22.58 34.79
CA ILE A 192 7.42 22.09 35.81
C ILE A 192 6.81 22.25 37.21
N GLN A 193 6.08 23.35 37.45
CA GLN A 193 5.29 23.51 38.67
C GLN A 193 4.21 22.43 38.77
N GLU A 194 3.60 22.06 37.65
CA GLU A 194 2.57 21.01 37.56
C GLU A 194 3.11 19.59 37.78
N VAL A 195 4.36 19.31 37.40
CA VAL A 195 5.05 18.04 37.77
C VAL A 195 5.36 18.01 39.27
N LEU A 196 5.88 19.11 39.81
CA LEU A 196 6.21 19.24 41.24
C LEU A 196 4.98 19.28 42.17
N SER A 197 3.79 19.64 41.66
CA SER A 197 2.54 19.54 42.42
C SER A 197 2.03 18.09 42.49
N LYS A 198 2.21 17.29 41.43
CA LYS A 198 1.75 15.90 41.32
C LYS A 198 2.59 14.89 42.12
N ALA A 199 3.87 15.18 42.37
CA ALA A 199 4.69 14.37 43.27
C ALA A 199 4.11 14.38 44.70
N LYS A 200 3.75 13.22 45.26
CA LYS A 200 3.04 13.16 46.56
C LYS A 200 3.96 13.28 47.77
N THR A 201 5.20 12.79 47.70
CA THR A 201 6.12 12.74 48.84
C THR A 201 7.12 13.91 48.84
N ARG A 202 7.60 14.29 50.03
CA ARG A 202 8.65 15.33 50.20
C ARG A 202 9.98 14.90 49.57
N ALA A 203 10.29 13.61 49.57
CA ALA A 203 11.45 13.03 48.89
C ALA A 203 11.37 13.24 47.38
N ALA A 204 10.32 12.78 46.70
CA ALA A 204 10.17 12.93 45.24
C ALA A 204 10.14 14.41 44.79
N LYS A 205 9.58 15.33 45.59
CA LYS A 205 9.68 16.78 45.33
C LYS A 205 11.10 17.32 45.45
N THR A 206 11.93 16.72 46.32
CA THR A 206 13.34 17.11 46.51
C THR A 206 14.19 16.58 45.37
N GLU A 207 14.02 15.31 45.00
CA GLU A 207 14.63 14.64 43.85
C GLU A 207 14.36 15.42 42.53
N LEU A 208 13.10 15.76 42.24
CA LEU A 208 12.74 16.57 41.07
C LEU A 208 13.35 17.98 41.09
N ILE A 209 13.53 18.60 42.27
CA ILE A 209 14.24 19.90 42.40
C ILE A 209 15.77 19.72 42.26
N ASN A 210 16.30 18.58 42.69
CA ASN A 210 17.71 18.21 42.49
C ASN A 210 18.00 18.00 40.99
N GLU A 211 17.13 17.30 40.26
CA GLU A 211 17.23 17.12 38.80
C GLU A 211 17.07 18.43 38.02
N LEU A 212 16.18 19.34 38.45
CA LEU A 212 15.85 20.56 37.72
C LEU A 212 17.02 21.55 37.58
N PHE A 213 18.03 21.46 38.45
CA PHE A 213 19.18 22.38 38.45
C PHE A 213 20.54 21.67 38.41
N ASP A 214 21.30 21.95 37.37
CA ASP A 214 22.70 21.54 37.25
C ASP A 214 23.63 22.73 37.59
N LYS A 215 24.77 22.45 38.23
CA LYS A 215 25.86 23.44 38.41
C LYS A 215 26.67 23.49 37.11
N ASN A 216 26.94 24.69 36.59
CA ASN A 216 27.90 24.85 35.50
C ASN A 216 29.36 24.88 36.00
N ASP A 217 30.30 24.90 35.07
CA ASP A 217 31.76 24.95 35.31
C ASP A 217 32.25 26.18 36.11
N LYS A 218 31.34 27.10 36.47
CA LYS A 218 31.57 28.29 37.30
C LYS A 218 30.71 28.26 38.58
N GLY A 219 30.27 27.08 39.01
CA GLY A 219 29.47 26.84 40.23
C GLY A 219 28.03 27.34 40.20
N LYS A 220 27.59 27.98 39.11
CA LYS A 220 26.29 28.66 39.02
C LYS A 220 25.20 27.68 38.60
N LEU A 221 24.12 27.63 39.38
CA LEU A 221 22.96 26.79 39.10
C LEU A 221 22.17 27.30 37.88
N ILE A 222 21.98 26.43 36.90
CA ILE A 222 21.20 26.67 35.67
C ILE A 222 20.02 25.69 35.63
N MET A 223 18.84 26.19 35.28
CA MET A 223 17.63 25.38 35.12
C MET A 223 17.71 24.52 33.85
N LYS A 224 17.32 23.25 33.95
CA LYS A 224 17.26 22.32 32.82
C LYS A 224 15.84 21.78 32.65
N SER A 225 14.99 22.60 32.03
CA SER A 225 13.62 22.26 31.61
C SER A 225 13.52 21.10 30.62
N ASP A 226 14.64 20.73 30.01
CA ASP A 226 14.68 19.90 28.80
C ASP A 226 15.07 18.45 29.11
N LYS A 227 15.16 18.07 30.40
CA LYS A 227 15.35 16.68 30.83
C LYS A 227 14.07 15.86 30.57
N PRO A 228 14.16 14.55 30.25
CA PRO A 228 13.01 13.74 29.81
C PRO A 228 11.79 13.74 30.76
N VAL A 229 12.05 13.84 32.06
CA VAL A 229 11.03 13.90 33.14
C VAL A 229 10.12 15.13 33.01
N PHE A 230 10.62 16.25 32.49
CA PHE A 230 9.85 17.47 32.28
C PHE A 230 9.33 17.60 30.84
N GLU A 231 10.11 17.13 29.85
CA GLU A 231 9.71 17.05 28.43
C GLU A 231 8.45 16.22 28.20
N THR A 232 8.29 15.07 28.87
CA THR A 232 7.11 14.22 28.72
C THR A 232 5.80 14.92 29.09
N THR A 233 5.80 15.78 30.12
CA THR A 233 4.61 16.56 30.52
C THR A 233 4.32 17.71 29.55
N LYS A 234 5.38 18.35 29.01
CA LYS A 234 5.30 19.35 27.94
C LYS A 234 4.71 18.74 26.64
N GLN A 235 5.06 17.49 26.33
CA GLN A 235 4.46 16.74 25.21
C GLN A 235 3.01 16.31 25.50
N ALA A 236 2.67 15.97 26.75
CA ALA A 236 1.29 15.65 27.15
C ALA A 236 0.32 16.84 27.01
N LYS A 237 0.78 18.08 27.24
CA LYS A 237 -0.02 19.31 26.97
C LYS A 237 -0.21 19.59 25.46
N HIS A 238 0.54 18.94 24.57
CA HIS A 238 0.43 19.09 23.12
C HIS A 238 -0.63 18.19 22.46
N GLN A 239 -1.79 17.98 23.12
CA GLN A 239 -2.92 17.32 22.46
C GLN A 239 -4.30 17.70 23.04
N LYS A 240 -5.28 17.78 22.14
CA LYS A 240 -6.73 18.01 22.35
C LYS A 240 -7.12 19.45 22.72
N PHE A 241 -7.68 20.16 21.74
CA PHE A 241 -8.77 21.10 21.98
C PHE A 241 -10.03 20.56 21.27
N GLY A 242 -11.19 20.69 21.92
CA GLY A 242 -12.47 20.72 21.22
C GLY A 242 -12.78 22.18 20.89
N ARG A 243 -13.21 22.45 19.66
CA ARG A 243 -13.72 23.77 19.28
C ARG A 243 -15.19 23.64 18.92
N ASP A 244 -16.02 24.45 19.55
CA ASP A 244 -17.39 24.62 19.08
C ASP A 244 -17.36 25.54 17.85
N GLU A 245 -17.76 25.01 16.70
CA GLU A 245 -17.97 25.77 15.48
C GLU A 245 -19.48 25.91 15.27
N THR A 246 -19.96 27.16 15.21
CA THR A 246 -21.38 27.43 14.92
C THR A 246 -21.59 27.38 13.41
N MET A 247 -22.16 26.29 12.92
CA MET A 247 -22.50 26.13 11.51
C MET A 247 -23.80 26.89 11.20
N GLY A 248 -23.69 28.02 10.50
CA GLY A 248 -24.83 28.87 10.11
C GLY A 248 -24.98 29.06 8.61
N ALA A 249 -26.22 29.30 8.18
CA ALA A 249 -26.58 29.80 6.85
C ALA A 249 -27.76 30.78 6.99
N PRO A 250 -28.09 31.60 5.97
CA PRO A 250 -29.28 32.44 6.01
C PRO A 250 -30.53 31.62 6.38
N LYS A 251 -31.43 32.22 7.18
CA LYS A 251 -32.59 31.54 7.79
C LYS A 251 -33.42 30.78 6.77
N ASP A 252 -33.72 31.40 5.63
CA ASP A 252 -34.48 30.82 4.51
C ASP A 252 -33.79 29.57 3.92
N VAL A 253 -32.46 29.57 3.88
CA VAL A 253 -31.66 28.43 3.41
C VAL A 253 -31.74 27.27 4.40
N VAL A 254 -31.75 27.54 5.72
CA VAL A 254 -31.94 26.52 6.76
C VAL A 254 -33.39 26.01 6.76
N LEU A 255 -34.37 26.90 6.63
CA LEU A 255 -35.79 26.59 6.51
C LEU A 255 -36.05 25.59 5.38
N HIS A 256 -35.56 25.85 4.16
CA HIS A 256 -35.78 24.95 3.04
C HIS A 256 -34.87 23.72 3.02
N ARG A 257 -33.61 23.82 3.50
CA ARG A 257 -32.65 22.70 3.49
C ARG A 257 -32.91 21.68 4.59
N ASP A 258 -33.09 22.16 5.82
CA ASP A 258 -33.07 21.32 7.03
C ASP A 258 -34.48 21.13 7.64
N TYR A 259 -35.41 22.06 7.36
CA TYR A 259 -36.81 22.00 7.80
C TYR A 259 -37.82 21.86 6.64
N HIS A 260 -37.33 21.70 5.41
CA HIS A 260 -38.12 21.49 4.18
C HIS A 260 -39.24 22.52 3.90
N GLY A 261 -39.16 23.72 4.49
CA GLY A 261 -40.17 24.78 4.37
C GLY A 261 -41.16 24.87 5.54
N ASP A 262 -41.05 24.05 6.59
CA ASP A 262 -41.89 24.15 7.78
C ASP A 262 -41.33 25.20 8.77
N GLU A 263 -41.89 26.42 8.69
CA GLU A 263 -41.56 27.54 9.58
C GLU A 263 -41.85 27.22 11.05
N LYS A 264 -42.94 26.50 11.34
CA LYS A 264 -43.34 26.17 12.72
C LYS A 264 -42.36 25.17 13.34
N ALA A 265 -41.84 24.23 12.56
CA ALA A 265 -40.81 23.31 13.02
C ALA A 265 -39.47 24.02 13.28
N LEU A 266 -39.10 25.00 12.44
CA LEU A 266 -37.91 25.84 12.64
C LEU A 266 -38.05 26.71 13.90
N ASP A 267 -39.14 27.47 14.03
CA ASP A 267 -39.40 28.34 15.18
C ASP A 267 -39.49 27.55 16.50
N ALA A 268 -40.10 26.35 16.48
CA ALA A 268 -40.09 25.46 17.64
C ALA A 268 -38.66 25.01 18.03
N SER A 269 -37.76 24.81 17.07
CA SER A 269 -36.35 24.48 17.34
C SER A 269 -35.50 25.67 17.78
N ILE A 270 -35.88 26.90 17.38
CA ILE A 270 -35.30 28.15 17.88
C ILE A 270 -35.75 28.37 19.33
N ALA A 271 -37.04 28.24 19.63
CA ALA A 271 -37.61 28.34 20.98
C ALA A 271 -37.04 27.28 21.95
N ARG A 272 -36.67 26.10 21.45
CA ARG A 272 -35.96 25.04 22.21
C ARG A 272 -34.44 25.26 22.31
N GLY A 273 -33.91 26.39 21.83
CA GLY A 273 -32.47 26.72 21.85
C GLY A 273 -31.58 25.74 21.08
N THR A 274 -32.17 24.88 20.23
CA THR A 274 -31.46 23.85 19.46
C THR A 274 -30.89 24.42 18.17
N VAL A 275 -31.58 25.41 17.60
CA VAL A 275 -31.09 26.30 16.56
C VAL A 275 -30.92 27.69 17.17
N MET A 276 -29.77 28.33 16.97
CA MET A 276 -29.56 29.74 17.30
C MET A 276 -29.78 30.58 16.04
N VAL A 277 -30.37 31.77 16.21
CA VAL A 277 -30.47 32.79 15.16
C VAL A 277 -29.60 33.99 15.56
N TRP A 278 -28.90 34.56 14.59
CA TRP A 278 -28.14 35.80 14.76
C TRP A 278 -28.22 36.65 13.49
N LEU A 279 -28.08 37.97 13.64
CA LEU A 279 -27.98 38.86 12.49
C LEU A 279 -26.52 38.94 12.01
N GLN A 280 -26.29 38.81 10.71
CA GLN A 280 -25.00 39.10 10.09
C GLN A 280 -25.21 39.82 8.75
N ASP A 281 -24.51 40.93 8.56
CA ASP A 281 -24.53 41.73 7.32
C ASP A 281 -25.95 42.12 6.84
N GLY A 282 -26.87 42.32 7.80
CA GLY A 282 -28.28 42.66 7.56
C GLY A 282 -29.22 41.48 7.32
N VAL A 283 -28.73 40.24 7.34
CA VAL A 283 -29.48 39.01 7.08
C VAL A 283 -29.59 38.17 8.36
N GLU A 284 -30.75 37.57 8.62
CA GLU A 284 -30.88 36.55 9.69
C GLU A 284 -30.18 35.26 9.26
N PHE A 285 -29.20 34.81 10.04
CA PHE A 285 -28.59 33.49 9.94
C PHE A 285 -29.15 32.57 11.01
N ALA A 286 -29.50 31.34 10.63
CA ALA A 286 -29.84 30.26 11.54
C ALA A 286 -28.72 29.20 11.54
N GLY A 287 -28.47 28.58 12.68
CA GLY A 287 -27.42 27.57 12.79
C GLY A 287 -27.43 26.77 14.09
N TYR A 288 -26.64 25.70 14.13
CA TYR A 288 -26.48 24.86 15.32
C TYR A 288 -25.00 24.74 15.72
N ARG A 289 -24.78 24.44 17.00
CA ARG A 289 -23.45 24.36 17.62
C ARG A 289 -22.85 22.97 17.38
N GLN A 290 -21.70 22.89 16.71
CA GLN A 290 -21.02 21.63 16.42
C GLN A 290 -19.65 21.57 17.09
N THR A 291 -19.49 20.71 18.09
CA THR A 291 -18.19 20.47 18.74
C THR A 291 -17.30 19.60 17.85
N VAL A 292 -16.22 20.18 17.32
CA VAL A 292 -15.21 19.48 16.52
C VAL A 292 -13.98 19.21 17.38
N ALA A 293 -13.69 17.94 17.63
CA ALA A 293 -12.46 17.50 18.31
C ALA A 293 -11.38 17.12 17.28
N GLY A 294 -10.19 17.70 17.39
CA GLY A 294 -9.12 17.48 16.42
C GLY A 294 -7.72 17.77 16.95
N ILE A 295 -6.71 17.35 16.19
CA ILE A 295 -5.28 17.58 16.47
C ILE A 295 -4.69 18.35 15.28
N GLY A 296 -4.42 19.64 15.48
CA GLY A 296 -3.73 20.47 14.49
C GLY A 296 -2.21 20.42 14.66
N LYS A 297 -1.48 20.41 13.54
CA LYS A 297 -0.08 20.85 13.49
C LYS A 297 -0.01 22.10 12.62
N THR A 298 0.66 23.13 13.12
CA THR A 298 1.18 24.23 12.30
C THR A 298 2.28 23.74 11.36
N VAL A 299 2.54 24.51 10.31
CA VAL A 299 3.55 24.26 9.28
C VAL A 299 4.81 25.08 9.59
N GLU A 300 5.91 24.80 8.87
CA GLU A 300 7.24 25.42 8.94
C GLU A 300 8.19 24.85 10.02
N ASP A 301 9.48 24.62 9.75
CA ASP A 301 10.14 24.30 8.48
C ASP A 301 11.47 23.53 8.74
N LYS A 302 12.04 22.91 7.70
CA LYS A 302 13.44 22.39 7.56
C LYS A 302 14.17 21.89 8.83
N HIS A 303 14.57 20.62 8.83
CA HIS A 303 15.95 20.26 9.18
C HIS A 303 16.47 19.10 8.31
N GLN A 304 17.77 19.11 8.02
CA GLN A 304 18.42 18.16 7.12
C GLN A 304 18.71 16.82 7.80
N ALA A 305 18.35 15.70 7.17
CA ALA A 305 18.84 14.39 7.57
C ALA A 305 20.31 14.22 7.14
N LYS A 306 21.24 14.34 8.09
CA LYS A 306 22.60 13.79 7.92
C LYS A 306 22.59 12.33 8.33
N SER A 307 22.93 11.44 7.41
CA SER A 307 23.21 10.04 7.72
C SER A 307 24.49 9.92 8.55
N GLY A 308 24.39 9.34 9.74
CA GLY A 308 25.53 8.90 10.52
C GLY A 308 25.23 7.52 11.08
N ALA A 309 26.03 6.52 10.71
CA ALA A 309 25.95 5.22 11.36
C ALA A 309 26.42 5.36 12.81
N LYS A 310 25.76 4.66 13.73
CA LYS A 310 26.33 4.32 15.04
C LYS A 310 26.64 2.83 15.04
N GLU A 311 27.87 2.50 15.36
CA GLU A 311 28.28 1.13 15.65
C GLU A 311 27.61 0.68 16.95
N ILE A 312 27.23 -0.60 17.00
CA ILE A 312 26.71 -1.26 18.21
C ILE A 312 27.94 -1.72 18.99
N THR A 313 27.99 -1.46 20.30
CA THR A 313 29.11 -1.90 21.15
C THR A 313 28.98 -3.40 21.47
N ASP A 314 30.11 -4.10 21.63
CA ASP A 314 30.12 -5.53 21.97
C ASP A 314 29.31 -5.84 23.24
N GLU A 315 29.24 -4.89 24.19
CA GLU A 315 28.43 -4.98 25.41
C GLU A 315 26.92 -5.08 25.10
N THR A 316 26.41 -4.36 24.10
CA THR A 316 25.00 -4.46 23.70
C THR A 316 24.73 -5.72 22.86
N PHE A 317 25.72 -6.23 22.13
CA PHE A 317 25.62 -7.53 21.47
C PHE A 317 25.60 -8.70 22.49
N GLN A 318 26.49 -8.68 23.49
CA GLN A 318 26.53 -9.71 24.55
C GLN A 318 25.30 -9.68 25.46
N ALA A 319 24.72 -8.50 25.74
CA ALA A 319 23.45 -8.40 26.45
C ALA A 319 22.30 -9.08 25.68
N LEU A 320 22.26 -8.95 24.36
CA LEU A 320 21.27 -9.61 23.50
C LEU A 320 21.51 -11.13 23.39
N ASP A 321 22.75 -11.58 23.16
CA ASP A 321 23.08 -13.02 23.10
C ASP A 321 22.73 -13.73 24.43
N LYS A 322 23.03 -13.10 25.57
CA LYS A 322 22.64 -13.61 26.90
C LYS A 322 21.12 -13.67 27.10
N ALA A 323 20.36 -12.73 26.53
CA ALA A 323 18.89 -12.75 26.57
C ALA A 323 18.29 -13.82 25.65
N PHE A 324 18.85 -14.05 24.45
CA PHE A 324 18.36 -15.08 23.52
C PHE A 324 18.65 -16.51 24.01
N ARG A 325 19.83 -16.76 24.61
CA ARG A 325 20.17 -18.08 25.20
C ARG A 325 19.34 -18.42 26.45
N ALA A 326 18.69 -17.45 27.08
CA ALA A 326 17.82 -17.65 28.23
C ALA A 326 16.38 -18.09 27.87
N MET A 327 16.02 -18.14 26.58
CA MET A 327 14.66 -18.44 26.10
C MET A 327 14.55 -19.72 25.25
N THR A 328 15.48 -20.67 25.42
CA THR A 328 15.41 -22.01 24.82
C THR A 328 15.08 -23.07 25.86
N PHE A 329 13.78 -23.38 26.02
CA PHE A 329 13.35 -24.60 26.70
C PHE A 329 13.27 -25.76 25.69
N SER A 330 14.14 -26.76 25.87
CA SER A 330 14.10 -28.03 25.16
C SER A 330 13.27 -29.06 25.92
N PHE A 331 12.37 -29.76 25.23
CA PHE A 331 11.91 -31.08 25.65
C PHE A 331 12.83 -32.13 25.04
N ASP A 332 13.42 -32.97 25.89
CA ASP A 332 13.45 -34.44 25.73
C ASP A 332 14.02 -35.08 27.02
N GLN A 333 13.96 -36.41 27.11
CA GLN A 333 14.09 -37.21 28.34
C GLN A 333 15.53 -37.74 28.56
N ASP A 334 15.91 -38.09 29.79
CA ASP A 334 16.16 -39.50 30.18
C ASP A 334 16.62 -39.71 31.66
N ASP A 335 16.78 -40.99 32.01
CA ASP A 335 16.75 -41.65 33.34
C ASP A 335 17.88 -41.37 34.37
N GLN A 336 17.48 -41.19 35.64
CA GLN A 336 18.00 -41.85 36.88
C GLN A 336 19.51 -41.74 37.30
N PRO A 337 19.93 -42.28 38.48
CA PRO A 337 19.44 -42.01 39.84
C PRO A 337 20.59 -41.82 40.90
N ARG A 338 20.23 -41.67 42.20
CA ARG A 338 21.10 -41.76 43.42
C ARG A 338 22.05 -40.57 43.68
N GLN A 339 22.52 -40.27 44.90
CA GLN A 339 22.10 -40.64 46.27
C GLN A 339 22.46 -39.49 47.26
N ALA A 340 22.12 -39.62 48.55
CA ALA A 340 22.14 -38.56 49.55
C ALA A 340 23.44 -38.47 50.40
N ILE A 341 23.38 -37.67 51.48
CA ILE A 341 24.36 -37.48 52.59
C ILE A 341 25.44 -36.40 52.32
N ALA A 342 25.81 -35.50 53.24
CA ALA A 342 25.12 -34.80 54.34
C ALA A 342 26.06 -33.70 54.92
N ALA A 343 25.53 -32.61 55.45
CA ALA A 343 26.16 -31.76 56.48
C ALA A 343 25.10 -30.86 57.13
N GLU A 344 25.14 -30.70 58.45
CA GLU A 344 24.10 -30.03 59.24
C GLU A 344 24.55 -28.64 59.76
N ALA A 345 23.62 -27.69 59.88
CA ALA A 345 23.72 -26.59 60.84
C ALA A 345 22.31 -26.05 61.17
N ALA A 346 21.94 -26.09 62.45
CA ALA A 346 20.58 -25.83 62.94
C ALA A 346 20.05 -24.40 62.71
N SER A 347 18.75 -24.29 62.41
CA SER A 347 17.81 -23.46 63.19
C SER A 347 16.36 -23.79 62.85
N SER A 348 15.51 -24.00 63.86
CA SER A 348 14.07 -24.18 63.69
C SER A 348 13.37 -22.85 63.40
N LYS A 349 12.89 -22.68 62.17
CA LYS A 349 11.90 -21.67 61.81
C LYS A 349 10.82 -22.31 60.94
N GLU A 350 9.57 -21.99 61.23
CA GLU A 350 8.42 -22.45 60.46
C GLU A 350 8.51 -21.94 59.01
N PRO A 351 8.01 -22.70 58.02
CA PRO A 351 7.99 -22.23 56.63
C PRO A 351 7.17 -20.94 56.53
N PRO A 352 7.67 -19.89 55.85
CA PRO A 352 7.00 -18.60 55.84
C PRO A 352 5.64 -18.70 55.14
N VAL A 353 4.57 -18.41 55.89
CA VAL A 353 3.20 -18.33 55.39
C VAL A 353 3.12 -17.32 54.25
N LEU A 354 2.51 -17.72 53.13
CA LEU A 354 2.34 -16.88 51.94
C LEU A 354 1.35 -15.74 52.21
N LYS A 355 1.84 -14.62 52.74
CA LYS A 355 1.03 -13.41 52.96
C LYS A 355 0.48 -12.81 51.67
N GLN A 356 1.08 -13.12 50.52
CA GLN A 356 0.63 -12.75 49.17
C GLN A 356 1.07 -13.84 48.17
N PHE A 357 0.27 -14.07 47.13
CA PHE A 357 0.68 -14.85 45.96
C PHE A 357 1.65 -14.07 45.08
N THR A 358 2.51 -14.77 44.33
CA THR A 358 3.19 -14.18 43.17
C THR A 358 2.21 -13.99 42.00
N GLU A 359 2.53 -13.09 41.07
CA GLU A 359 1.76 -12.93 39.82
C GLU A 359 1.62 -14.25 39.05
N SER A 360 2.65 -15.10 39.09
CA SER A 360 2.63 -16.44 38.49
C SER A 360 1.71 -17.44 39.21
N GLN A 361 1.63 -17.42 40.54
CA GLN A 361 0.69 -18.26 41.30
C GLN A 361 -0.76 -17.83 41.05
N GLN A 362 -1.03 -16.52 41.03
CA GLN A 362 -2.37 -16.00 40.73
C GLN A 362 -2.79 -16.36 39.30
N ALA A 363 -1.93 -16.15 38.30
CA ALA A 363 -2.22 -16.50 36.91
C ALA A 363 -2.50 -18.00 36.70
N LEU A 364 -1.76 -18.88 37.39
CA LEU A 364 -2.01 -20.33 37.37
C LEU A 364 -3.37 -20.71 37.95
N LEU A 365 -3.82 -20.05 39.02
CA LEU A 365 -5.11 -20.34 39.63
C LEU A 365 -6.27 -19.77 38.80
N GLU A 366 -6.11 -18.58 38.22
CA GLU A 366 -7.07 -18.02 37.25
C GLU A 366 -7.21 -18.91 36.01
N GLU A 367 -6.13 -19.53 35.53
CA GLU A 367 -6.18 -20.51 34.43
C GLU A 367 -6.88 -21.82 34.84
N ALA A 368 -6.58 -22.35 36.04
CA ALA A 368 -7.20 -23.57 36.57
C ALA A 368 -8.71 -23.42 36.75
N LYS A 369 -9.15 -22.36 37.43
CA LYS A 369 -10.56 -22.00 37.56
C LYS A 369 -11.21 -21.84 36.19
N GLY A 370 -10.56 -21.11 35.29
CA GLY A 370 -11.03 -20.92 33.91
C GLY A 370 -11.15 -22.23 33.13
N ALA A 371 -10.36 -23.25 33.43
CA ALA A 371 -10.51 -24.59 32.87
C ALA A 371 -11.74 -25.32 33.44
N MET A 372 -11.94 -25.26 34.76
CA MET A 372 -13.09 -25.88 35.42
C MET A 372 -14.42 -25.22 34.99
N GLU A 373 -14.46 -23.90 34.83
CA GLU A 373 -15.60 -23.15 34.24
C GLU A 373 -15.98 -23.66 32.84
N ARG A 374 -14.97 -23.91 31.97
CA ARG A 374 -15.18 -24.43 30.62
C ARG A 374 -15.77 -25.84 30.65
N LEU A 375 -15.30 -26.68 31.59
CA LEU A 375 -15.75 -28.05 31.78
C LEU A 375 -17.19 -28.12 32.34
N HIS A 376 -17.47 -27.39 33.42
CA HIS A 376 -18.81 -27.23 33.99
C HIS A 376 -19.81 -26.69 32.95
N SER A 377 -19.40 -25.69 32.17
CA SER A 377 -20.18 -25.16 31.05
C SER A 377 -20.44 -26.19 29.94
N ALA A 378 -19.57 -27.18 29.74
CA ALA A 378 -19.83 -28.31 28.84
C ALA A 378 -20.81 -29.30 29.47
N ALA A 379 -20.59 -29.70 30.72
CA ALA A 379 -21.46 -30.62 31.48
C ALA A 379 -22.93 -30.16 31.51
N MET A 380 -23.18 -28.89 31.85
CA MET A 380 -24.53 -28.29 31.84
C MET A 380 -25.22 -28.36 30.46
N ARG A 381 -24.47 -28.18 29.37
CA ARG A 381 -24.98 -28.29 27.98
C ARG A 381 -25.21 -29.73 27.52
N MET A 382 -24.73 -30.72 28.27
CA MET A 382 -24.99 -32.14 28.05
C MET A 382 -26.18 -32.62 28.90
N ILE A 383 -26.24 -32.25 30.18
CA ILE A 383 -27.38 -32.55 31.08
C ILE A 383 -28.70 -32.01 30.51
N SER A 384 -28.70 -30.78 30.00
CA SER A 384 -29.87 -30.15 29.36
C SER A 384 -30.34 -30.82 28.06
N LYS A 385 -29.55 -31.73 27.49
CA LYS A 385 -29.90 -32.51 26.27
C LYS A 385 -30.19 -33.98 26.55
N CYS A 386 -29.78 -34.48 27.70
CA CYS A 386 -30.06 -35.85 28.11
C CYS A 386 -31.57 -36.07 28.23
N SER A 387 -32.11 -37.16 27.69
CA SER A 387 -33.54 -37.48 27.82
C SER A 387 -33.88 -38.07 29.20
N GLN A 388 -33.09 -39.04 29.68
CA GLN A 388 -33.43 -39.88 30.82
C GLN A 388 -33.10 -39.23 32.17
N ALA A 389 -33.92 -39.54 33.19
CA ALA A 389 -33.69 -39.07 34.56
C ALA A 389 -32.46 -39.76 35.18
N LYS A 390 -32.39 -41.09 35.14
CA LYS A 390 -31.31 -41.89 35.78
C LYS A 390 -29.91 -41.44 35.37
N ASP A 391 -29.68 -41.15 34.09
CA ASP A 391 -28.37 -40.71 33.59
C ASP A 391 -28.04 -39.25 33.95
N LYS A 392 -29.06 -38.40 34.19
CA LYS A 392 -28.83 -37.09 34.80
C LYS A 392 -28.40 -37.25 36.26
N GLU A 393 -28.97 -38.21 36.98
CA GLU A 393 -28.69 -38.40 38.40
C GLU A 393 -27.33 -39.05 38.68
N SER A 394 -26.86 -39.95 37.82
CA SER A 394 -25.48 -40.44 37.89
C SER A 394 -24.44 -39.38 37.49
N PHE A 395 -24.79 -38.41 36.64
CA PHE A 395 -23.87 -37.36 36.20
C PHE A 395 -23.91 -36.06 37.05
N LYS A 396 -25.01 -35.80 37.79
CA LYS A 396 -25.15 -34.68 38.76
C LYS A 396 -23.93 -34.54 39.71
N PRO A 397 -23.39 -35.61 40.36
CA PRO A 397 -22.28 -35.48 41.30
C PRO A 397 -21.01 -34.90 40.68
N HIS A 398 -20.67 -35.31 39.45
CA HIS A 398 -19.49 -34.81 38.72
C HIS A 398 -19.63 -33.32 38.40
N MET A 399 -20.81 -32.86 38.02
CA MET A 399 -21.10 -31.44 37.81
C MET A 399 -21.00 -30.63 39.12
N LEU A 400 -21.47 -31.18 40.25
CA LEU A 400 -21.34 -30.55 41.57
C LEU A 400 -19.88 -30.49 42.03
N ALA A 401 -19.07 -31.52 41.74
CA ALA A 401 -17.62 -31.51 42.01
C ALA A 401 -16.90 -30.41 41.21
N MET A 402 -17.22 -30.23 39.92
CA MET A 402 -16.67 -29.12 39.11
C MET A 402 -17.01 -27.76 39.73
N LYS A 403 -18.25 -27.57 40.20
CA LYS A 403 -18.64 -26.32 40.87
C LYS A 403 -17.90 -26.14 42.20
N SER A 404 -17.81 -27.20 43.02
CA SER A 404 -17.09 -27.17 44.30
C SER A 404 -15.63 -26.72 44.13
N TRP A 405 -14.94 -27.20 43.09
CA TRP A 405 -13.59 -26.73 42.76
C TRP A 405 -13.54 -25.26 42.35
N MET A 406 -14.48 -24.78 41.52
CA MET A 406 -14.58 -23.35 41.21
C MET A 406 -14.82 -22.50 42.47
N ASP A 407 -15.65 -22.99 43.40
CA ASP A 407 -15.94 -22.31 44.67
C ASP A 407 -14.70 -22.33 45.62
N ARG A 408 -13.88 -23.40 45.62
CA ARG A 408 -12.59 -23.47 46.33
C ARG A 408 -11.56 -22.50 45.73
N ASP A 409 -11.46 -22.42 44.40
CA ASP A 409 -10.54 -21.51 43.72
C ASP A 409 -10.92 -20.04 43.96
N ASP A 410 -12.21 -19.69 43.91
CA ASP A 410 -12.67 -18.34 44.28
C ASP A 410 -12.38 -18.01 45.75
N HIS A 411 -12.55 -18.98 46.68
CA HIS A 411 -12.15 -18.79 48.07
C HIS A 411 -10.66 -18.46 48.20
N LEU A 412 -9.82 -19.22 47.49
CA LEU A 412 -8.37 -19.07 47.55
C LEU A 412 -7.90 -17.76 46.89
N LEU A 413 -8.54 -17.29 45.80
CA LEU A 413 -8.29 -15.98 45.19
C LEU A 413 -8.69 -14.81 46.11
N LEU A 414 -9.85 -14.91 46.75
CA LEU A 414 -10.43 -13.84 47.58
C LEU A 414 -9.73 -13.70 48.94
N TRP A 415 -9.61 -14.82 49.67
CA TRP A 415 -9.20 -14.83 51.07
C TRP A 415 -7.73 -15.22 51.26
N LYS A 416 -7.10 -15.83 50.25
CA LYS A 416 -5.68 -16.27 50.27
C LYS A 416 -5.38 -17.28 51.38
N GLU A 417 -6.37 -18.12 51.64
CA GLU A 417 -6.31 -19.26 52.55
C GLU A 417 -7.17 -20.40 51.98
N PHE A 418 -6.85 -21.63 52.34
CA PHE A 418 -7.67 -22.79 51.95
C PHE A 418 -9.00 -22.77 52.72
N PRO A 419 -10.13 -23.12 52.08
CA PRO A 419 -11.42 -23.22 52.78
C PRO A 419 -11.44 -24.34 53.85
N ASP A 420 -10.53 -25.30 53.73
CA ASP A 420 -10.28 -26.35 54.73
C ASP A 420 -9.21 -25.84 55.73
N SER A 421 -9.66 -25.22 56.84
CA SER A 421 -8.86 -24.32 57.70
C SER A 421 -7.71 -24.94 58.52
N GLU A 422 -7.30 -26.17 58.21
CA GLU A 422 -6.24 -26.92 58.92
C GLU A 422 -4.88 -26.87 58.20
N ARG A 423 -4.83 -26.46 56.93
CA ARG A 423 -3.59 -26.43 56.13
C ARG A 423 -3.02 -25.00 56.01
N PRO A 424 -1.83 -24.69 56.52
CA PRO A 424 -1.22 -23.37 56.33
C PRO A 424 -0.83 -23.16 54.86
N LEU A 425 -1.10 -21.98 54.31
CA LEU A 425 -0.75 -21.65 52.92
C LEU A 425 0.76 -21.42 52.79
N THR A 426 1.45 -22.41 52.24
CA THR A 426 2.89 -22.42 51.95
C THR A 426 3.10 -22.76 50.47
N ALA A 427 4.32 -22.55 49.96
CA ALA A 427 4.64 -22.90 48.58
C ALA A 427 4.53 -24.42 48.29
N ALA A 428 4.70 -25.27 49.30
CA ALA A 428 4.50 -26.72 49.18
C ALA A 428 3.00 -27.05 49.10
N THR A 429 2.22 -26.64 50.10
CA THR A 429 0.76 -26.92 50.14
C THR A 429 0.00 -26.32 48.97
N PHE A 430 0.43 -25.18 48.42
CA PHE A 430 -0.10 -24.63 47.17
C PHE A 430 0.19 -25.52 45.96
N LYS A 431 1.42 -26.07 45.84
CA LYS A 431 1.78 -27.01 44.78
C LYS A 431 0.93 -28.28 44.87
N ASP A 432 0.75 -28.80 46.08
CA ASP A 432 -0.03 -30.02 46.34
C ASP A 432 -1.52 -29.81 45.99
N TYR A 433 -2.11 -28.65 46.33
CA TYR A 433 -3.44 -28.25 45.89
C TYR A 433 -3.57 -28.20 44.37
N MET A 434 -2.59 -27.63 43.66
CA MET A 434 -2.61 -27.58 42.20
C MET A 434 -2.47 -28.98 41.55
N CYS A 435 -1.78 -29.92 42.20
CA CYS A 435 -1.78 -31.33 41.79
C CYS A 435 -3.16 -31.98 42.00
N GLU A 436 -3.74 -31.83 43.20
CA GLU A 436 -5.07 -32.34 43.56
C GLU A 436 -6.16 -31.83 42.57
N HIS A 437 -6.12 -30.52 42.24
CA HIS A 437 -6.98 -29.90 41.24
C HIS A 437 -6.73 -30.48 39.84
N SER A 438 -5.47 -30.63 39.42
CA SER A 438 -5.11 -31.14 38.09
C SER A 438 -5.61 -32.57 37.86
N GLU A 439 -5.31 -33.48 38.79
CA GLU A 439 -5.75 -34.88 38.74
C GLU A 439 -7.28 -34.99 38.74
N THR A 440 -7.95 -34.20 39.59
CA THR A 440 -9.43 -34.17 39.63
C THR A 440 -10.04 -33.60 38.35
N ALA A 441 -9.43 -32.57 37.75
CA ALA A 441 -9.88 -32.00 36.48
C ALA A 441 -9.73 -32.98 35.30
N VAL A 442 -8.68 -33.81 35.27
CA VAL A 442 -8.52 -34.89 34.29
C VAL A 442 -9.64 -35.92 34.45
N SER A 443 -9.88 -36.41 35.68
CA SER A 443 -10.95 -37.39 35.98
C SER A 443 -12.35 -36.87 35.59
N LEU A 444 -12.68 -35.64 35.99
CA LEU A 444 -13.96 -34.99 35.64
C LEU A 444 -14.12 -34.75 34.12
N ASN A 445 -13.01 -34.60 33.39
CA ASN A 445 -13.01 -34.49 31.93
C ASN A 445 -13.21 -35.85 31.24
N GLU A 446 -12.66 -36.94 31.79
CA GLU A 446 -12.98 -38.28 31.31
C GLU A 446 -14.47 -38.60 31.46
N GLU A 447 -15.07 -38.32 32.62
CA GLU A 447 -16.50 -38.53 32.84
C GLU A 447 -17.37 -37.66 31.92
N CYS A 448 -16.94 -36.43 31.62
CA CYS A 448 -17.55 -35.62 30.58
C CYS A 448 -17.53 -36.31 29.20
N GLU A 449 -16.41 -36.88 28.77
CA GLU A 449 -16.30 -37.55 27.47
C GLU A 449 -17.04 -38.91 27.45
N LYS A 450 -17.07 -39.66 28.57
CA LYS A 450 -17.88 -40.89 28.74
C LYS A 450 -19.38 -40.56 28.60
N PHE A 451 -19.87 -39.53 29.29
CA PHE A 451 -21.26 -39.07 29.19
C PHE A 451 -21.61 -38.56 27.78
N LYS A 452 -20.72 -37.79 27.17
CA LYS A 452 -20.83 -37.31 25.79
C LYS A 452 -20.86 -38.45 24.76
N ALA A 453 -20.11 -39.52 24.97
CA ALA A 453 -20.14 -40.73 24.14
C ALA A 453 -21.50 -41.45 24.24
N LEU A 454 -22.06 -41.59 25.46
CA LEU A 454 -23.39 -42.13 25.71
C LEU A 454 -24.48 -41.31 24.98
N LEU A 455 -24.49 -39.98 25.13
CA LEU A 455 -25.43 -39.10 24.43
C LEU A 455 -25.27 -39.11 22.89
N LYS A 456 -24.05 -39.36 22.40
CA LYS A 456 -23.73 -39.48 20.96
C LYS A 456 -24.24 -40.82 20.40
N ALA A 457 -24.08 -41.93 21.14
CA ALA A 457 -24.58 -43.25 20.77
C ALA A 457 -26.12 -43.25 20.67
N ARG A 458 -26.81 -42.62 21.63
CA ARG A 458 -28.27 -42.47 21.64
C ARG A 458 -28.81 -41.41 20.65
N LYS A 459 -27.94 -40.77 19.87
CA LYS A 459 -28.26 -39.69 18.89
C LYS A 459 -28.87 -38.41 19.49
N GLU A 460 -28.96 -38.28 20.81
CA GLU A 460 -29.51 -37.11 21.53
C GLU A 460 -28.71 -35.83 21.19
N LEU A 461 -27.41 -35.95 20.92
CA LEU A 461 -26.56 -34.86 20.44
C LEU A 461 -26.75 -34.46 18.94
N ARG A 462 -27.64 -35.11 18.18
CA ARG A 462 -27.80 -34.89 16.72
C ARG A 462 -29.16 -34.33 16.26
N GLY A 463 -30.13 -34.13 17.15
CA GLY A 463 -31.39 -33.47 16.80
C GLY A 463 -31.25 -31.95 16.67
N GLY A 464 -31.78 -31.34 15.59
CA GLY A 464 -31.96 -29.88 15.56
C GLY A 464 -31.98 -29.19 14.18
N VAL A 465 -30.91 -29.33 13.38
CA VAL A 465 -30.71 -28.46 12.18
C VAL A 465 -30.58 -29.26 10.87
N GLN A 466 -29.72 -30.28 10.80
CA GLN A 466 -29.52 -31.02 9.55
C GLN A 466 -30.79 -31.73 9.06
N GLN A 467 -31.60 -32.33 9.95
CA GLN A 467 -32.88 -32.93 9.57
C GLN A 467 -33.93 -31.90 9.07
N ARG A 468 -33.84 -30.63 9.51
CA ARG A 468 -34.70 -29.56 8.98
C ARG A 468 -34.22 -29.06 7.61
N LEU A 469 -32.91 -29.00 7.38
CA LEU A 469 -32.35 -28.73 6.05
C LEU A 469 -32.69 -29.87 5.08
N GLN A 470 -32.47 -31.13 5.46
CA GLN A 470 -32.78 -32.29 4.61
C GLN A 470 -34.28 -32.42 4.29
N ARG A 471 -35.18 -32.07 5.21
CA ARG A 471 -36.65 -31.99 4.93
C ARG A 471 -37.07 -30.78 4.08
N VAL A 472 -36.17 -29.83 3.80
CA VAL A 472 -36.40 -28.71 2.87
C VAL A 472 -35.73 -28.98 1.52
N GLU A 473 -34.57 -29.66 1.52
CA GLU A 473 -33.89 -30.12 0.31
C GLU A 473 -34.68 -31.26 -0.37
N ALA A 474 -35.24 -32.20 0.39
CA ALA A 474 -36.11 -33.28 -0.10
C ALA A 474 -37.61 -32.88 -0.24
N ARG A 475 -37.89 -31.63 -0.63
CA ARG A 475 -39.28 -31.13 -0.85
C ARG A 475 -39.41 -30.19 -2.05
N ASN A 476 -38.41 -30.14 -2.91
CA ASN A 476 -38.36 -29.28 -4.11
C ASN A 476 -37.99 -30.13 -5.33
N ASP A 477 -38.84 -31.08 -5.70
CA ASP A 477 -38.66 -31.96 -6.89
C ASP A 477 -39.02 -31.25 -8.21
N ALA A 478 -38.63 -29.98 -8.31
CA ALA A 478 -38.70 -29.17 -9.51
C ALA A 478 -37.35 -28.46 -9.68
N ALA A 479 -36.76 -28.51 -10.88
CA ALA A 479 -35.51 -27.82 -11.17
C ALA A 479 -35.67 -26.32 -10.84
N PRO A 480 -34.86 -25.76 -9.93
CA PRO A 480 -35.10 -24.41 -9.43
C PRO A 480 -34.90 -23.39 -10.55
N VAL A 481 -35.97 -22.65 -10.88
CA VAL A 481 -35.93 -21.55 -11.85
C VAL A 481 -34.98 -20.48 -11.30
N ALA A 482 -33.80 -20.39 -11.91
CA ALA A 482 -32.75 -19.45 -11.52
C ALA A 482 -33.28 -18.01 -11.64
N SER A 483 -33.10 -17.22 -10.58
CA SER A 483 -33.62 -15.86 -10.52
C SER A 483 -32.57 -14.88 -11.03
N ASN A 484 -32.82 -14.29 -12.19
CA ASN A 484 -32.01 -13.21 -12.74
C ASN A 484 -31.77 -12.07 -11.73
N LEU A 485 -32.79 -11.76 -10.90
CA LEU A 485 -32.67 -10.77 -9.82
C LEU A 485 -31.75 -11.26 -8.69
N ALA A 486 -31.87 -12.52 -8.24
CA ALA A 486 -30.98 -13.06 -7.21
C ALA A 486 -29.53 -13.09 -7.69
N HIS A 487 -29.31 -13.52 -8.94
CA HIS A 487 -27.99 -13.52 -9.57
C HIS A 487 -27.40 -12.12 -9.69
N GLU A 488 -28.18 -11.12 -10.11
CA GLU A 488 -27.71 -9.74 -10.25
C GLU A 488 -27.37 -9.11 -8.89
N LEU A 489 -28.21 -9.34 -7.88
CA LEU A 489 -27.95 -8.93 -6.50
C LEU A 489 -26.67 -9.58 -5.96
N LEU A 490 -26.45 -10.87 -6.24
CA LEU A 490 -25.25 -11.61 -5.86
C LEU A 490 -23.98 -11.12 -6.59
N GLU A 491 -24.05 -10.85 -7.90
CA GLU A 491 -22.89 -10.37 -8.68
C GLU A 491 -22.49 -8.97 -8.21
N ARG A 492 -23.44 -8.03 -8.11
CA ARG A 492 -23.17 -6.66 -7.66
C ARG A 492 -22.70 -6.61 -6.21
N TRP A 493 -23.25 -7.46 -5.34
CA TRP A 493 -22.72 -7.62 -3.99
C TRP A 493 -21.27 -8.12 -4.00
N SER A 494 -20.98 -9.14 -4.83
CA SER A 494 -19.65 -9.75 -4.91
C SER A 494 -18.60 -8.73 -5.36
N TRP A 495 -18.90 -7.89 -6.37
CA TRP A 495 -18.04 -6.77 -6.79
C TRP A 495 -17.91 -5.64 -5.75
N GLY A 496 -18.78 -5.58 -4.74
CA GLY A 496 -18.75 -4.57 -3.68
C GLY A 496 -19.62 -3.34 -3.92
N GLU A 497 -20.46 -3.38 -4.96
CA GLU A 497 -21.33 -2.28 -5.37
C GLU A 497 -22.55 -2.12 -4.45
N VAL A 498 -23.01 -3.21 -3.81
CA VAL A 498 -24.10 -3.21 -2.81
C VAL A 498 -23.70 -3.99 -1.55
N SER A 499 -24.33 -3.66 -0.42
CA SER A 499 -24.10 -4.35 0.86
C SER A 499 -25.00 -5.58 1.04
N PRO A 500 -24.67 -6.54 1.93
CA PRO A 500 -25.56 -7.65 2.28
C PRO A 500 -26.95 -7.17 2.73
N GLN A 501 -27.01 -6.04 3.45
CA GLN A 501 -28.26 -5.45 3.95
C GLN A 501 -29.11 -4.88 2.81
N VAL A 502 -28.50 -4.33 1.76
CA VAL A 502 -29.23 -3.88 0.55
C VAL A 502 -29.77 -5.07 -0.24
N VAL A 503 -28.97 -6.14 -0.41
CA VAL A 503 -29.44 -7.38 -1.05
C VAL A 503 -30.62 -7.98 -0.28
N GLN A 504 -30.50 -8.11 1.05
CA GLN A 504 -31.57 -8.65 1.89
C GLN A 504 -32.86 -7.83 1.79
N LYS A 505 -32.76 -6.49 1.86
CA LYS A 505 -33.93 -5.60 1.73
C LYS A 505 -34.59 -5.69 0.35
N LEU A 506 -33.82 -5.76 -0.74
CA LEU A 506 -34.37 -5.87 -2.09
C LEU A 506 -35.00 -7.25 -2.35
N ALA A 507 -34.37 -8.33 -1.87
CA ALA A 507 -34.95 -9.67 -1.94
C ALA A 507 -36.23 -9.79 -1.08
N ALA A 508 -36.25 -9.18 0.11
CA ALA A 508 -37.43 -9.15 0.99
C ALA A 508 -38.53 -8.18 0.52
N ALA A 509 -38.23 -7.23 -0.37
CA ALA A 509 -39.25 -6.51 -1.14
C ALA A 509 -39.85 -7.45 -2.19
N SER A 510 -39.02 -7.98 -3.10
CA SER A 510 -39.45 -8.90 -4.16
C SER A 510 -40.24 -10.10 -3.64
N GLN A 511 -39.83 -10.71 -2.52
CA GLN A 511 -40.60 -11.79 -1.89
C GLN A 511 -42.01 -11.35 -1.48
N ARG A 512 -42.19 -10.15 -0.93
CA ARG A 512 -43.51 -9.62 -0.57
C ARG A 512 -44.34 -9.29 -1.81
N ASP A 513 -43.71 -8.82 -2.89
CA ASP A 513 -44.38 -8.56 -4.17
C ASP A 513 -44.92 -9.85 -4.77
N PHE A 514 -44.14 -10.94 -4.76
CA PHE A 514 -44.61 -12.29 -5.13
C PHE A 514 -45.77 -12.75 -4.24
N GLN A 515 -45.64 -12.62 -2.91
CA GLN A 515 -46.67 -13.02 -1.96
C GLN A 515 -47.98 -12.21 -2.13
N ALA A 516 -47.90 -10.92 -2.45
CA ALA A 516 -49.05 -10.05 -2.67
C ALA A 516 -49.88 -10.43 -3.91
N VAL A 517 -49.26 -11.04 -4.92
CA VAL A 517 -49.97 -11.60 -6.10
C VAL A 517 -50.27 -13.11 -5.97
N GLY A 518 -50.13 -13.69 -4.77
CA GLY A 518 -50.40 -15.10 -4.50
C GLY A 518 -49.37 -16.08 -5.10
N ALA A 519 -48.21 -15.59 -5.54
CA ALA A 519 -47.18 -16.39 -6.21
C ALA A 519 -46.04 -16.81 -5.26
N THR A 520 -45.48 -17.99 -5.50
CA THR A 520 -44.30 -18.48 -4.77
C THR A 520 -43.04 -17.79 -5.30
N PRO A 521 -42.23 -17.11 -4.45
CA PRO A 521 -40.98 -16.50 -4.88
C PRO A 521 -39.94 -17.58 -5.25
N PRO A 522 -39.01 -17.31 -6.20
CA PRO A 522 -37.90 -18.21 -6.48
C PRO A 522 -37.08 -18.51 -5.22
N SER A 523 -36.62 -19.77 -5.08
CA SER A 523 -35.92 -20.25 -3.88
C SER A 523 -34.66 -19.45 -3.54
N GLU A 524 -33.98 -18.92 -4.55
CA GLU A 524 -32.83 -18.01 -4.40
C GLU A 524 -33.22 -16.64 -3.81
N ILE A 525 -34.36 -16.07 -4.22
CA ILE A 525 -34.89 -14.82 -3.66
C ILE A 525 -35.29 -15.03 -2.21
N ALA A 526 -35.99 -16.13 -1.89
CA ALA A 526 -36.32 -16.49 -0.51
C ALA A 526 -35.07 -16.68 0.37
N ALA A 527 -34.00 -17.30 -0.17
CA ALA A 527 -32.74 -17.47 0.53
C ALA A 527 -32.00 -16.13 0.77
N LEU A 528 -32.08 -15.18 -0.17
CA LEU A 528 -31.52 -13.83 0.01
C LEU A 528 -32.37 -12.95 0.95
N ALA A 529 -33.70 -13.07 0.90
CA ALA A 529 -34.61 -12.37 1.79
C ALA A 529 -34.45 -12.82 3.25
N GLY A 530 -34.20 -14.12 3.47
CA GLY A 530 -33.97 -14.71 4.79
C GLY A 530 -32.64 -14.35 5.47
N LEU A 531 -31.72 -13.66 4.80
CA LEU A 531 -30.38 -13.34 5.31
C LEU A 531 -30.42 -12.64 6.69
N GLY A 532 -29.55 -13.10 7.60
CA GLY A 532 -29.44 -12.59 8.95
C GLY A 532 -30.76 -12.70 9.73
N SER A 533 -31.49 -13.82 9.57
CA SER A 533 -32.86 -13.98 10.09
C SER A 533 -33.79 -12.87 9.61
N ALA A 534 -33.97 -12.78 8.29
CA ALA A 534 -34.86 -11.85 7.60
C ALA A 534 -34.66 -10.36 7.94
N GLY A 535 -33.42 -9.96 8.28
CA GLY A 535 -33.06 -8.58 8.63
C GLY A 535 -32.50 -8.40 10.04
N LEU A 536 -32.89 -9.26 10.99
CA LEU A 536 -32.69 -9.05 12.44
C LEU A 536 -31.22 -9.03 12.89
N TYR A 537 -30.33 -9.75 12.20
CA TYR A 537 -28.91 -9.87 12.54
C TYR A 537 -27.99 -9.43 11.38
N PRO A 538 -27.82 -8.11 11.15
CA PRO A 538 -27.01 -7.56 10.06
C PRO A 538 -25.57 -8.08 9.99
N ASN A 539 -24.99 -8.49 11.12
CA ASN A 539 -23.62 -9.03 11.22
C ASN A 539 -23.49 -10.42 10.59
N ASN A 540 -24.54 -11.24 10.63
CA ASN A 540 -24.52 -12.61 10.09
C ASN A 540 -24.70 -12.64 8.57
N MET A 541 -25.44 -11.68 8.01
CA MET A 541 -25.78 -11.61 6.58
C MET A 541 -24.57 -11.79 5.65
N HIS A 542 -23.41 -11.21 5.99
CA HIS A 542 -22.21 -11.34 5.15
C HIS A 542 -21.69 -12.79 5.07
N LYS A 543 -21.73 -13.53 6.18
CA LYS A 543 -21.29 -14.93 6.25
C LYS A 543 -22.26 -15.85 5.49
N GLU A 544 -23.56 -15.56 5.58
CA GLU A 544 -24.62 -16.31 4.93
C GLU A 544 -24.64 -16.08 3.41
N ILE A 545 -24.63 -14.83 2.94
CA ILE A 545 -24.59 -14.54 1.50
C ILE A 545 -23.30 -15.04 0.85
N LEU A 546 -22.16 -15.00 1.56
CA LEU A 546 -20.90 -15.59 1.08
C LEU A 546 -20.98 -17.13 0.95
N LYS A 547 -21.77 -17.80 1.80
CA LYS A 547 -22.05 -19.25 1.68
C LYS A 547 -22.96 -19.54 0.48
N ILE A 548 -23.98 -18.71 0.22
CA ILE A 548 -24.85 -18.82 -0.97
C ILE A 548 -24.02 -18.63 -2.24
N ALA A 549 -23.32 -17.50 -2.34
CA ALA A 549 -22.54 -17.10 -3.52
C ALA A 549 -21.37 -18.03 -3.87
N ASN A 550 -20.94 -18.89 -2.95
CA ASN A 550 -19.88 -19.88 -3.16
C ASN A 550 -20.38 -21.34 -3.17
N LYS A 551 -21.70 -21.61 -3.20
CA LYS A 551 -22.25 -22.97 -3.02
C LYS A 551 -21.64 -24.00 -4.00
N ASN A 552 -21.40 -23.59 -5.25
CA ASN A 552 -20.83 -24.43 -6.32
C ASN A 552 -19.50 -23.87 -6.88
N ASN A 553 -18.70 -23.14 -6.08
CA ASN A 553 -17.57 -22.41 -6.63
C ASN A 553 -16.41 -23.29 -7.10
N ALA A 554 -16.22 -23.37 -8.42
CA ALA A 554 -15.19 -24.19 -9.06
C ALA A 554 -13.76 -23.66 -8.89
N PHE A 555 -13.57 -22.36 -8.61
CA PHE A 555 -12.24 -21.84 -8.30
C PHE A 555 -11.72 -22.45 -7.00
N SER A 556 -10.53 -23.01 -7.05
CA SER A 556 -9.73 -23.47 -5.91
C SER A 556 -9.70 -22.49 -4.73
N LYS A 557 -9.42 -23.03 -3.53
CA LYS A 557 -9.19 -22.22 -2.33
C LYS A 557 -7.75 -21.72 -2.31
N SER A 558 -7.59 -20.45 -1.94
CA SER A 558 -6.34 -19.72 -2.00
C SER A 558 -5.21 -20.34 -1.18
N PHE A 559 -3.98 -20.15 -1.68
CA PHE A 559 -2.77 -20.61 -1.02
C PHE A 559 -2.48 -19.82 0.27
N LYS A 560 -1.92 -20.50 1.29
CA LYS A 560 -1.51 -19.94 2.58
C LYS A 560 0.01 -20.10 2.82
N PRO A 561 0.83 -19.06 2.56
CA PRO A 561 2.18 -18.96 3.12
C PRO A 561 2.17 -18.41 4.56
N PRO A 562 3.24 -18.62 5.36
CA PRO A 562 3.25 -18.29 6.79
C PRO A 562 4.01 -16.98 7.11
N TRP A 563 3.50 -15.81 6.70
CA TRP A 563 4.09 -14.55 7.19
C TRP A 563 3.42 -14.09 8.49
N ASP A 564 4.22 -14.07 9.57
CA ASP A 564 3.91 -13.46 10.87
C ASP A 564 2.50 -13.78 11.45
N LYS A 565 2.09 -15.05 11.31
CA LYS A 565 0.76 -15.60 11.69
C LYS A 565 -0.45 -14.94 11.00
N LEU A 566 -0.25 -13.94 10.15
CA LEU A 566 -1.31 -13.20 9.46
C LEU A 566 -1.79 -13.96 8.22
N LEU A 567 -3.08 -14.29 8.19
CA LEU A 567 -3.69 -14.97 7.05
C LEU A 567 -3.69 -14.07 5.81
N GLN A 568 -2.72 -14.26 4.93
CA GLN A 568 -2.75 -13.78 3.55
C GLN A 568 -3.46 -14.80 2.64
N THR A 569 -3.67 -14.42 1.38
CA THR A 569 -4.46 -15.22 0.43
C THR A 569 -4.10 -14.83 -1.00
N MET A 570 -3.56 -15.79 -1.74
CA MET A 570 -3.19 -15.64 -3.16
C MET A 570 -4.02 -16.56 -4.05
N LEU A 571 -4.32 -16.07 -5.25
CA LEU A 571 -4.83 -16.83 -6.38
C LEU A 571 -3.62 -17.17 -7.26
N LEU A 572 -3.33 -18.46 -7.43
CA LEU A 572 -2.14 -18.92 -8.15
C LEU A 572 -2.43 -19.03 -9.66
N PRO A 573 -1.71 -18.30 -10.55
CA PRO A 573 -1.94 -18.30 -11.99
C PRO A 573 -2.14 -19.68 -12.63
N HIS A 574 -1.31 -20.69 -12.35
CA HIS A 574 -1.47 -22.02 -12.97
C HIS A 574 -2.77 -22.73 -12.53
N VAL A 575 -3.19 -22.50 -11.28
CA VAL A 575 -4.41 -23.08 -10.72
C VAL A 575 -5.63 -22.37 -11.29
N VAL A 576 -5.64 -21.03 -11.31
CA VAL A 576 -6.71 -20.22 -11.93
C VAL A 576 -6.84 -20.53 -13.42
N PHE A 577 -5.73 -20.70 -14.15
CA PHE A 577 -5.72 -21.06 -15.57
C PHE A 577 -6.35 -22.44 -15.82
N SER A 578 -6.02 -23.43 -15.00
CA SER A 578 -6.59 -24.78 -15.09
C SER A 578 -8.07 -24.81 -14.66
N ASP A 579 -8.41 -24.14 -13.56
CA ASP A 579 -9.79 -24.00 -13.08
C ASP A 579 -10.67 -23.28 -14.14
N LEU A 580 -10.15 -22.26 -14.84
CA LEU A 580 -10.81 -21.61 -15.99
C LEU A 580 -11.02 -22.58 -17.15
N TYR A 581 -9.96 -23.27 -17.59
CA TYR A 581 -10.01 -24.16 -18.75
C TYR A 581 -11.01 -25.31 -18.56
N HIS A 582 -10.96 -26.01 -17.42
CA HIS A 582 -11.81 -27.19 -17.18
C HIS A 582 -13.22 -26.85 -16.71
N SER A 583 -13.44 -25.72 -16.02
CA SER A 583 -14.73 -25.40 -15.39
C SER A 583 -15.53 -24.32 -16.13
N TYR A 584 -14.87 -23.50 -16.96
CA TYR A 584 -15.49 -22.40 -17.71
C TYR A 584 -14.94 -22.35 -19.15
N PRO A 585 -14.97 -23.46 -19.94
CA PRO A 585 -14.28 -23.56 -21.22
C PRO A 585 -14.68 -22.47 -22.23
N ALA A 586 -15.95 -22.08 -22.25
CA ALA A 586 -16.43 -20.96 -23.07
C ALA A 586 -15.81 -19.62 -22.67
N ALA A 587 -15.70 -19.33 -21.37
CA ALA A 587 -15.05 -18.12 -20.87
C ALA A 587 -13.52 -18.16 -21.07
N PHE A 588 -12.89 -19.34 -21.00
CA PHE A 588 -11.47 -19.51 -21.37
C PHE A 588 -11.25 -19.22 -22.86
N ALA A 589 -12.09 -19.77 -23.75
CA ALA A 589 -12.03 -19.47 -25.18
C ALA A 589 -12.24 -17.97 -25.48
N LYS A 590 -13.11 -17.29 -24.72
CA LYS A 590 -13.44 -15.87 -24.92
C LYS A 590 -12.45 -14.87 -24.30
N PHE A 591 -11.80 -15.23 -23.19
CA PHE A 591 -11.00 -14.29 -22.38
C PHE A 591 -9.55 -14.74 -22.10
N MET A 592 -9.12 -15.92 -22.56
CA MET A 592 -7.70 -16.36 -22.52
C MET A 592 -7.13 -16.60 -23.92
N MET A 593 -7.89 -17.19 -24.83
CA MET A 593 -7.48 -17.35 -26.23
C MET A 593 -7.66 -16.04 -27.02
N PRO A 594 -6.85 -15.79 -28.07
CA PRO A 594 -7.12 -14.72 -29.03
C PRO A 594 -8.34 -15.01 -29.90
N SER A 595 -9.04 -13.96 -30.32
CA SER A 595 -10.19 -14.03 -31.24
C SER A 595 -9.85 -14.70 -32.59
N GLY A 596 -8.65 -14.45 -33.12
CA GLY A 596 -8.11 -15.12 -34.31
C GLY A 596 -7.45 -16.49 -34.05
N GLY A 597 -7.70 -17.10 -32.89
CA GLY A 597 -7.26 -18.46 -32.54
C GLY A 597 -5.75 -18.72 -32.65
N ILE A 598 -5.39 -19.97 -32.92
CA ILE A 598 -3.99 -20.44 -33.05
C ILE A 598 -3.23 -19.62 -34.12
N SER A 599 -3.89 -19.18 -35.20
CA SER A 599 -3.27 -18.35 -36.24
C SER A 599 -2.76 -17.01 -35.71
N LYS A 600 -3.55 -16.30 -34.89
CA LYS A 600 -3.11 -15.02 -34.29
C LYS A 600 -2.00 -15.23 -33.23
N LEU A 601 -1.98 -16.39 -32.59
CA LEU A 601 -0.92 -16.79 -31.66
C LEU A 601 0.42 -17.07 -32.38
N LYS A 602 0.38 -17.80 -33.49
CA LYS A 602 1.53 -18.00 -34.41
C LYS A 602 2.05 -16.67 -34.94
N GLU A 603 1.16 -15.77 -35.34
CA GLU A 603 1.50 -14.43 -35.81
C GLU A 603 2.27 -13.62 -34.74
N PHE A 604 1.77 -13.59 -33.50
CA PHE A 604 2.43 -12.92 -32.39
C PHE A 604 3.86 -13.43 -32.17
N TRP A 605 4.06 -14.74 -32.07
CA TRP A 605 5.39 -15.30 -31.83
C TRP A 605 6.34 -15.12 -33.02
N ARG A 606 5.83 -15.13 -34.26
CA ARG A 606 6.59 -14.75 -35.46
C ARG A 606 7.08 -13.31 -35.39
N LEU A 607 6.22 -12.37 -34.98
CA LEU A 607 6.55 -10.95 -34.81
C LEU A 607 7.57 -10.73 -33.68
N GLN A 608 7.49 -11.50 -32.59
CA GLN A 608 8.51 -11.45 -31.52
C GLN A 608 9.86 -11.95 -32.04
N LYS A 609 9.88 -13.11 -32.71
CA LYS A 609 11.07 -13.75 -33.28
C LYS A 609 11.78 -12.88 -34.33
N ALA A 610 11.05 -12.01 -35.03
CA ALA A 610 11.60 -11.12 -36.05
C ALA A 610 12.53 -10.02 -35.52
N GLY A 611 12.49 -9.67 -34.22
CA GLY A 611 13.40 -8.66 -33.67
C GLY A 611 13.15 -8.16 -32.24
N HIS A 612 12.11 -8.64 -31.54
CA HIS A 612 11.80 -8.15 -30.19
C HIS A 612 12.97 -8.41 -29.21
N PRO A 613 13.52 -7.41 -28.50
CA PRO A 613 14.73 -7.57 -27.68
C PRO A 613 14.64 -8.72 -26.66
N ALA A 614 13.49 -8.91 -26.01
CA ALA A 614 13.27 -9.99 -25.04
C ALA A 614 13.27 -11.42 -25.63
N TRP A 615 13.16 -11.58 -26.95
CA TRP A 615 13.22 -12.89 -27.61
C TRP A 615 14.65 -13.45 -27.64
N ARG A 616 15.66 -12.58 -27.71
CA ARG A 616 17.07 -12.99 -27.85
C ARG A 616 17.54 -13.74 -26.61
N ASN A 617 18.00 -14.97 -26.82
CA ASN A 617 18.56 -15.87 -25.79
C ASN A 617 17.61 -16.12 -24.59
N HIS A 618 16.30 -16.09 -24.82
CA HIS A 618 15.29 -16.34 -23.81
C HIS A 618 15.17 -17.85 -23.51
N PRO A 619 15.27 -18.31 -22.25
CA PRO A 619 15.42 -19.73 -21.87
C PRO A 619 14.20 -20.63 -22.14
N ILE A 620 13.13 -20.07 -22.73
CA ILE A 620 11.91 -20.78 -23.17
C ILE A 620 11.79 -20.64 -24.68
N VAL A 621 11.42 -19.46 -25.19
CA VAL A 621 11.11 -19.24 -26.63
C VAL A 621 12.28 -19.43 -27.59
N SER A 622 13.55 -19.35 -27.14
CA SER A 622 14.70 -19.62 -28.01
C SER A 622 15.04 -21.11 -28.20
N LYS A 623 14.29 -22.04 -27.59
CA LYS A 623 14.48 -23.49 -27.76
C LYS A 623 13.88 -23.98 -29.09
N ARG A 624 14.51 -24.96 -29.75
CA ARG A 624 13.95 -25.62 -30.95
C ARG A 624 12.61 -26.31 -30.68
N SER A 625 12.36 -26.75 -29.45
CA SER A 625 11.10 -27.31 -28.96
C SER A 625 10.10 -26.26 -28.44
N PHE A 626 10.28 -24.97 -28.80
CA PHE A 626 9.26 -23.97 -28.52
C PHE A 626 8.04 -24.16 -29.44
N ASP A 627 6.89 -24.33 -28.80
CA ASP A 627 5.59 -24.50 -29.43
C ASP A 627 4.86 -23.14 -29.41
N ALA A 628 4.65 -22.56 -30.58
CA ALA A 628 3.95 -21.29 -30.78
C ALA A 628 2.42 -21.43 -30.92
N GLU A 629 1.90 -22.65 -30.93
CA GLU A 629 0.48 -22.99 -31.09
C GLU A 629 -0.21 -23.15 -29.73
N HIS A 630 0.52 -23.65 -28.73
CA HIS A 630 -0.01 -23.90 -27.39
C HIS A 630 0.54 -22.98 -26.28
N THR A 631 1.45 -22.03 -26.60
CA THR A 631 1.98 -21.07 -25.61
C THR A 631 1.30 -19.71 -25.69
N LEU A 632 0.50 -19.34 -24.69
CA LEU A 632 -0.11 -18.02 -24.58
C LEU A 632 0.89 -16.96 -24.02
N PRO A 633 1.02 -15.78 -24.65
CA PRO A 633 1.76 -14.65 -24.09
C PRO A 633 0.92 -13.97 -23.01
N LEU A 634 1.46 -13.87 -21.80
CA LEU A 634 0.79 -13.28 -20.64
C LEU A 634 1.41 -11.94 -20.26
N GLN A 635 0.57 -11.08 -19.71
CA GLN A 635 0.93 -9.83 -19.06
C GLN A 635 0.84 -10.02 -17.54
N LEU A 636 1.80 -9.47 -16.80
CA LEU A 636 1.67 -9.22 -15.35
C LEU A 636 1.68 -7.71 -15.12
N HIS A 637 0.55 -7.21 -14.65
CA HIS A 637 0.29 -5.83 -14.28
C HIS A 637 0.27 -5.66 -12.75
N GLY A 638 0.87 -4.59 -12.24
CA GLY A 638 0.68 -4.15 -10.86
C GLY A 638 0.54 -2.64 -10.74
N ASP A 639 -0.26 -2.19 -9.78
CA ASP A 639 -0.58 -0.78 -9.53
C ASP A 639 -1.14 -0.60 -8.10
N GLY A 640 -1.07 0.63 -7.56
CA GLY A 640 -1.41 0.98 -6.19
C GLY A 640 -2.54 2.02 -6.08
N THR A 641 -3.55 1.75 -5.24
CA THR A 641 -4.77 2.57 -5.20
C THR A 641 -5.24 2.92 -3.78
N PRO A 642 -5.63 4.19 -3.49
CA PRO A 642 -6.06 4.60 -2.15
C PRO A 642 -7.49 4.14 -1.88
N VAL A 643 -7.67 3.33 -0.82
CA VAL A 643 -8.98 2.70 -0.49
C VAL A 643 -9.69 3.42 0.66
N VAL A 644 -8.97 3.77 1.72
CA VAL A 644 -9.50 4.38 2.95
C VAL A 644 -8.74 5.67 3.21
N GLY A 645 -9.44 6.74 3.59
CA GLY A 645 -8.77 8.03 3.88
C GLY A 645 -8.27 8.76 2.63
N ILE A 646 -8.94 8.60 1.49
CA ILE A 646 -8.55 9.19 0.20
C ILE A 646 -8.32 10.71 0.36
N GLY A 647 -7.12 11.18 0.01
CA GLY A 647 -6.74 12.59 0.13
C GLY A 647 -6.46 13.07 1.58
N LYS A 648 -6.30 12.15 2.54
CA LYS A 648 -5.88 12.42 3.92
C LYS A 648 -4.52 11.80 4.20
N ILE A 649 -3.84 12.27 5.25
CA ILE A 649 -2.50 11.77 5.64
C ILE A 649 -2.55 10.28 6.04
N TRP A 650 -3.68 9.82 6.60
CA TRP A 650 -3.96 8.42 6.94
C TRP A 650 -4.53 7.60 5.76
N SER A 651 -4.18 7.96 4.52
CA SER A 651 -4.65 7.25 3.32
C SER A 651 -4.04 5.85 3.23
N ARG A 652 -4.88 4.81 3.36
CA ARG A 652 -4.47 3.40 3.25
C ARG A 652 -4.46 2.97 1.78
N GLN A 653 -3.27 2.78 1.24
CA GLN A 653 -3.02 2.31 -0.12
C GLN A 653 -3.18 0.78 -0.21
N LEU A 654 -3.69 0.32 -1.35
CA LEU A 654 -3.77 -1.09 -1.72
C LEU A 654 -3.01 -1.31 -3.03
N THR A 655 -1.91 -2.04 -2.97
CA THR A 655 -1.23 -2.57 -4.17
C THR A 655 -1.97 -3.83 -4.64
N SER A 656 -2.24 -3.91 -5.95
CA SER A 656 -2.85 -5.08 -6.59
C SER A 656 -1.94 -5.66 -7.66
N TYR A 657 -1.90 -7.00 -7.74
CA TYR A 657 -1.12 -7.73 -8.74
C TYR A 657 -2.04 -8.64 -9.55
N THR A 658 -2.01 -8.48 -10.87
CA THR A 658 -3.07 -8.91 -11.79
C THR A 658 -2.47 -9.34 -13.13
N TRP A 659 -2.96 -10.41 -13.74
CA TRP A 659 -2.41 -10.94 -15.00
C TRP A 659 -3.51 -11.21 -16.03
N ASN A 660 -3.14 -11.27 -17.31
CA ASN A 660 -4.06 -11.58 -18.41
C ASN A 660 -3.32 -12.20 -19.58
N SER A 661 -4.05 -12.84 -20.50
CA SER A 661 -3.53 -13.07 -21.85
C SER A 661 -3.39 -11.72 -22.57
N LEU A 662 -2.25 -11.48 -23.22
CA LEU A 662 -1.96 -10.24 -23.94
C LEU A 662 -2.87 -10.06 -25.17
N LEU A 663 -3.30 -11.17 -25.77
CA LEU A 663 -4.10 -11.20 -27.00
C LEU A 663 -5.60 -11.39 -26.74
N ALA A 664 -6.03 -11.42 -25.48
CA ALA A 664 -7.43 -11.63 -25.12
C ALA A 664 -8.23 -10.32 -25.10
N GLU A 665 -9.32 -10.34 -25.86
CA GLU A 665 -10.33 -9.29 -25.88
C GLU A 665 -11.26 -9.39 -24.65
N GLY A 666 -12.21 -8.46 -24.54
CA GLY A 666 -13.17 -8.41 -23.43
C GLY A 666 -12.84 -7.40 -22.33
N TRP A 667 -13.82 -7.24 -21.43
CA TRP A 667 -13.83 -6.21 -20.40
C TRP A 667 -12.87 -6.51 -19.24
N THR A 668 -12.58 -5.50 -18.43
CA THR A 668 -11.66 -5.56 -17.28
C THR A 668 -12.01 -6.66 -16.28
N LYS A 669 -13.30 -6.71 -15.85
CA LYS A 669 -13.82 -7.69 -14.88
C LYS A 669 -13.72 -9.15 -15.35
N ASP A 670 -13.62 -9.35 -16.66
CA ASP A 670 -13.65 -10.66 -17.32
C ASP A 670 -12.26 -11.17 -17.73
N SER A 671 -11.38 -10.27 -18.18
CA SER A 671 -10.09 -10.62 -18.78
C SER A 671 -8.87 -10.37 -17.89
N MET A 672 -8.97 -9.56 -16.84
CA MET A 672 -7.84 -9.35 -15.90
C MET A 672 -8.01 -10.16 -14.61
N MET A 673 -7.04 -11.04 -14.36
CA MET A 673 -7.01 -12.03 -13.30
C MET A 673 -6.12 -11.58 -12.13
N PRO A 674 -6.67 -11.04 -11.02
CA PRO A 674 -5.93 -10.87 -9.77
C PRO A 674 -5.23 -12.14 -9.28
N SER A 675 -3.95 -11.97 -8.93
CA SER A 675 -3.14 -12.92 -8.18
C SER A 675 -3.14 -12.62 -6.68
N TRP A 676 -2.98 -11.34 -6.31
CA TRP A 676 -2.80 -10.91 -4.93
C TRP A 676 -3.22 -9.46 -4.73
N PHE A 677 -3.57 -9.14 -3.48
CA PHE A 677 -3.87 -7.80 -3.01
C PHE A 677 -3.16 -7.60 -1.68
N CYS A 678 -2.42 -6.50 -1.56
CA CYS A 678 -1.70 -6.10 -0.37
C CYS A 678 -2.12 -4.69 0.05
N PHE A 679 -2.21 -4.40 1.35
CA PHE A 679 -2.18 -3.01 1.81
C PHE A 679 -0.72 -2.67 2.10
N ASP A 680 -0.21 -1.53 1.63
CA ASP A 680 1.23 -1.21 1.79
C ASP A 680 1.63 -1.07 3.28
N GLU A 681 0.68 -0.72 4.16
CA GLU A 681 0.86 -0.74 5.64
C GLU A 681 1.09 -2.14 6.24
N THR A 682 0.92 -3.21 5.43
CA THR A 682 1.06 -4.62 5.83
C THR A 682 2.23 -5.33 5.18
N GLU A 683 3.03 -4.61 4.38
CA GLU A 683 4.30 -5.10 3.89
C GLU A 683 5.35 -4.92 4.99
N ALA A 684 5.92 -6.02 5.49
CA ALA A 684 7.01 -6.01 6.46
C ALA A 684 8.35 -5.67 5.78
N GLY A 685 8.39 -4.52 5.11
CA GLY A 685 9.46 -4.18 4.18
C GLY A 685 9.48 -5.07 2.93
N ARG A 686 10.67 -5.30 2.38
CA ARG A 686 10.84 -6.03 1.10
C ARG A 686 10.48 -7.51 1.18
N GLU A 687 10.67 -8.14 2.34
CA GLU A 687 10.56 -9.60 2.52
C GLU A 687 9.17 -10.12 2.12
N THR A 688 8.10 -9.39 2.45
CA THR A 688 6.73 -9.73 2.01
C THR A 688 6.55 -9.69 0.49
N THR A 689 7.18 -8.73 -0.19
CA THR A 689 7.08 -8.55 -1.65
C THR A 689 7.99 -9.52 -2.40
N ASP A 690 9.19 -9.79 -1.89
CA ASP A 690 10.11 -10.77 -2.50
C ASP A 690 9.61 -12.22 -2.31
N GLU A 691 8.98 -12.55 -1.18
CA GLU A 691 8.27 -13.82 -0.96
C GLU A 691 7.04 -13.96 -1.88
N PHE A 692 6.23 -12.91 -2.04
CA PHE A 692 5.16 -12.88 -3.04
C PHE A 692 5.71 -13.18 -4.45
N PHE A 693 6.81 -12.52 -4.85
CA PHE A 693 7.41 -12.76 -6.15
C PHE A 693 7.97 -14.19 -6.26
N ARG A 694 8.57 -14.76 -5.21
CA ARG A 694 9.01 -16.16 -5.19
C ARG A 694 7.85 -17.13 -5.45
N ILE A 695 6.72 -16.94 -4.78
CA ILE A 695 5.49 -17.74 -4.98
C ILE A 695 4.92 -17.55 -6.39
N ILE A 696 4.82 -16.30 -6.87
CA ILE A 696 4.18 -16.03 -8.16
C ILE A 696 5.05 -16.51 -9.33
N CYS A 697 6.37 -16.37 -9.24
CA CYS A 697 7.31 -16.86 -10.26
C CYS A 697 7.32 -18.39 -10.32
N TRP A 698 7.25 -19.09 -9.18
CA TRP A 698 7.02 -20.54 -9.16
C TRP A 698 5.71 -20.90 -9.88
N SER A 699 4.60 -20.22 -9.56
CA SER A 699 3.31 -20.48 -10.20
C SER A 699 3.33 -20.23 -11.70
N PHE A 700 4.01 -19.18 -12.17
CA PHE A 700 4.19 -18.93 -13.61
C PHE A 700 5.17 -19.90 -14.27
N ALA A 701 6.14 -20.47 -13.54
CA ALA A 701 6.98 -21.56 -14.05
C ALA A 701 6.18 -22.86 -14.26
N CYS A 702 5.22 -23.17 -13.38
CA CYS A 702 4.25 -24.26 -13.59
C CYS A 702 3.35 -23.97 -14.81
N LEU A 703 2.84 -22.75 -14.94
CA LEU A 703 2.04 -22.37 -16.11
C LEU A 703 2.86 -22.40 -17.41
N ALA A 704 4.17 -22.14 -17.35
CA ALA A 704 5.09 -22.20 -18.47
C ALA A 704 5.51 -23.64 -18.86
N SER A 705 5.47 -24.60 -17.94
CA SER A 705 5.66 -26.02 -18.27
C SER A 705 4.39 -26.65 -18.86
N GLY A 706 3.21 -26.13 -18.53
CA GLY A 706 1.92 -26.71 -18.90
C GLY A 706 1.51 -27.91 -18.03
N VAL A 707 2.22 -28.18 -16.94
CA VAL A 707 2.09 -29.40 -16.12
C VAL A 707 1.94 -29.04 -14.64
N TRP A 708 1.02 -29.72 -13.94
CA TRP A 708 0.82 -29.61 -12.50
C TRP A 708 2.13 -29.97 -11.75
N PRO A 709 2.62 -29.11 -10.83
CA PRO A 709 3.89 -29.36 -10.17
C PRO A 709 3.85 -30.59 -9.26
N ALA A 710 4.97 -31.29 -9.15
CA ALA A 710 5.12 -32.46 -8.26
C ALA A 710 5.37 -32.10 -6.79
N ALA A 711 5.67 -30.83 -6.52
CA ALA A 711 5.97 -30.28 -5.21
C ALA A 711 5.43 -28.85 -5.09
N ASN A 712 5.24 -28.37 -3.87
CA ASN A 712 4.83 -26.99 -3.63
C ASN A 712 5.99 -25.99 -3.90
N HIS A 713 5.69 -24.69 -3.77
CA HIS A 713 6.64 -23.59 -3.93
C HIS A 713 7.89 -23.61 -3.00
N LEU A 714 7.97 -24.50 -2.00
CA LEU A 714 9.16 -24.72 -1.15
C LEU A 714 9.96 -25.96 -1.57
N GLY A 715 9.56 -26.65 -2.65
CA GLY A 715 10.15 -27.92 -3.08
C GLY A 715 9.67 -29.15 -2.30
N ALA A 716 8.79 -28.98 -1.29
CA ALA A 716 8.22 -30.09 -0.55
C ALA A 716 7.11 -30.80 -1.36
N LYS A 717 7.21 -32.13 -1.46
CA LYS A 717 6.18 -32.97 -2.10
C LYS A 717 4.82 -32.81 -1.41
N TYR A 718 3.75 -32.92 -2.17
CA TYR A 718 2.39 -32.91 -1.61
C TYR A 718 2.13 -34.19 -0.79
N PRO A 719 1.41 -34.13 0.36
CA PRO A 719 1.07 -35.31 1.15
C PRO A 719 0.25 -36.31 0.33
N ALA A 720 0.43 -37.61 0.60
CA ALA A 720 -0.31 -38.66 -0.09
C ALA A 720 -1.83 -38.46 0.08
N GLY A 721 -2.58 -38.58 -1.02
CA GLY A 721 -4.04 -38.48 -1.01
C GLY A 721 -4.64 -37.07 -1.07
N THR A 722 -3.85 -35.98 -1.11
CA THR A 722 -4.43 -34.65 -1.40
C THR A 722 -4.84 -34.49 -2.88
N VAL A 723 -5.53 -33.41 -3.21
CA VAL A 723 -5.94 -33.11 -4.60
C VAL A 723 -4.71 -32.77 -5.45
N GLU A 724 -3.77 -32.04 -4.87
CA GLU A 724 -2.50 -31.63 -5.48
C GLU A 724 -1.63 -32.85 -5.75
N ALA A 725 -1.54 -33.81 -4.81
CA ALA A 725 -0.81 -35.06 -5.00
C ALA A 725 -1.42 -35.94 -6.10
N ARG A 726 -2.74 -35.92 -6.31
CA ARG A 726 -3.40 -36.59 -7.45
C ARG A 726 -3.25 -35.84 -8.78
N ARG A 727 -3.03 -34.53 -8.76
CA ARG A 727 -2.84 -33.72 -9.97
C ARG A 727 -1.37 -33.68 -10.41
N ALA A 728 -0.42 -33.82 -9.50
CA ALA A 728 1.03 -33.80 -9.72
C ALA A 728 1.46 -34.57 -10.99
N GLY A 729 2.13 -33.88 -11.91
CA GLY A 729 2.62 -34.45 -13.17
C GLY A 729 1.61 -34.53 -14.32
N THR A 730 0.32 -34.24 -14.09
CA THR A 730 -0.69 -34.22 -15.18
C THR A 730 -0.75 -32.85 -15.89
N PRO A 731 -1.25 -32.76 -17.14
CA PRO A 731 -1.37 -31.49 -17.85
C PRO A 731 -2.30 -30.48 -17.14
N LEU A 732 -1.94 -29.20 -17.15
CA LEU A 732 -2.79 -28.12 -16.61
C LEU A 732 -4.06 -27.92 -17.46
N ALA A 733 -3.91 -27.89 -18.78
CA ALA A 733 -4.95 -27.54 -19.74
C ALA A 733 -4.70 -28.23 -21.10
N ASN A 734 -4.57 -29.56 -21.09
CA ASN A 734 -4.41 -30.40 -22.29
C ASN A 734 -3.29 -29.94 -23.26
N GLY A 735 -2.15 -29.53 -22.71
CA GLY A 735 -0.99 -29.04 -23.47
C GLY A 735 -0.88 -27.51 -23.57
N LEU A 736 -1.99 -26.76 -23.39
CA LEU A 736 -1.94 -25.30 -23.31
C LEU A 736 -1.14 -24.85 -22.08
N ARG A 737 -0.29 -23.85 -22.31
CA ARG A 737 0.64 -23.27 -21.35
C ARG A 737 0.74 -21.76 -21.54
N GLY A 738 1.30 -21.03 -20.59
CA GLY A 738 1.43 -19.58 -20.66
C GLY A 738 2.72 -19.06 -20.06
N ILE A 739 3.33 -18.05 -20.70
CA ILE A 739 4.55 -17.39 -20.21
C ILE A 739 4.32 -15.90 -20.04
N ILE A 740 4.87 -15.30 -18.97
CA ILE A 740 4.93 -13.84 -18.90
C ILE A 740 5.82 -13.34 -20.03
N TRP A 741 5.27 -12.51 -20.91
CA TRP A 741 6.01 -11.77 -21.92
C TRP A 741 6.16 -10.30 -21.54
N SER A 742 5.14 -9.73 -20.91
CA SER A 742 5.06 -8.30 -20.58
C SER A 742 4.91 -8.06 -19.08
N LEU A 743 5.70 -7.12 -18.56
CA LEU A 743 5.61 -6.55 -17.22
C LEU A 743 5.13 -5.09 -17.33
N ASN A 744 4.05 -4.75 -16.62
CA ASN A 744 3.30 -3.51 -16.84
C ASN A 744 2.87 -2.90 -15.51
N GLY A 745 2.57 -1.60 -15.56
CA GLY A 745 2.16 -0.76 -14.43
C GLY A 745 2.48 0.69 -14.77
N ASP A 746 2.27 1.59 -13.82
CA ASP A 746 2.77 2.96 -13.94
C ASP A 746 4.29 3.02 -13.68
N ALA A 747 4.92 4.16 -13.98
CA ALA A 747 6.36 4.33 -13.81
C ALA A 747 6.80 4.33 -12.33
N GLU A 748 5.89 4.60 -11.40
CA GLU A 748 6.16 4.60 -9.97
C GLU A 748 6.16 3.17 -9.39
N TYR A 749 5.18 2.34 -9.76
CA TYR A 749 5.15 0.90 -9.45
C TYR A 749 6.41 0.17 -9.94
N LEU A 750 6.83 0.44 -11.18
CA LEU A 750 8.03 -0.14 -11.78
C LEU A 750 9.30 0.16 -10.96
N VAL A 751 9.39 1.35 -10.36
CA VAL A 751 10.50 1.72 -9.48
C VAL A 751 10.33 1.10 -8.09
N GLN A 752 9.17 1.28 -7.45
CA GLN A 752 8.97 0.93 -6.04
C GLN A 752 8.90 -0.58 -5.80
N LYS A 753 8.19 -1.34 -6.65
CA LYS A 753 7.96 -2.78 -6.46
C LYS A 753 8.91 -3.64 -7.31
N LEU A 754 9.24 -3.22 -8.54
CA LEU A 754 10.20 -3.94 -9.40
C LEU A 754 11.66 -3.47 -9.25
N GLN A 755 11.93 -2.49 -8.38
CA GLN A 755 13.29 -1.98 -8.07
C GLN A 755 14.06 -1.51 -9.33
N LEU A 756 13.35 -0.98 -10.32
CA LEU A 756 13.93 -0.45 -11.56
C LEU A 756 14.42 1.00 -11.39
N PRO A 757 15.31 1.51 -12.27
CA PRO A 757 15.89 2.83 -12.11
C PRO A 757 14.84 3.95 -12.09
N HIS A 758 14.91 4.83 -11.09
CA HIS A 758 13.96 5.93 -10.93
C HIS A 758 14.07 6.93 -12.09
N TYR A 759 12.97 7.18 -12.80
CA TYR A 759 12.92 7.97 -14.04
C TYR A 759 13.42 9.42 -13.91
N GLY A 760 13.43 9.99 -12.70
CA GLY A 760 14.05 11.30 -12.40
C GLY A 760 15.55 11.26 -12.06
N SER A 761 16.22 10.12 -12.20
CA SER A 761 17.66 9.96 -11.88
C SER A 761 18.57 10.63 -12.93
N LYS A 762 19.74 11.13 -12.48
CA LYS A 762 20.75 11.69 -13.39
C LYS A 762 21.69 10.63 -13.97
N SER A 763 22.03 9.59 -13.21
CA SER A 763 23.02 8.57 -13.61
C SER A 763 22.42 7.45 -14.47
N SER A 764 21.18 7.05 -14.17
CA SER A 764 20.45 5.99 -14.86
C SER A 764 18.93 6.18 -14.64
N PRO A 765 18.20 6.77 -15.60
CA PRO A 765 16.76 7.01 -15.50
C PRO A 765 15.90 6.00 -16.28
N CYS A 766 16.49 5.00 -16.94
CA CYS A 766 15.74 4.08 -17.79
C CYS A 766 16.07 2.61 -17.48
N ALA A 767 15.02 1.79 -17.37
CA ALA A 767 15.11 0.34 -17.25
C ALA A 767 15.56 -0.35 -18.56
N LEU A 768 15.38 0.29 -19.73
CA LEU A 768 15.56 -0.32 -21.06
C LEU A 768 16.87 0.06 -21.76
N CYS A 769 17.52 1.17 -21.39
CA CYS A 769 18.82 1.56 -21.91
C CYS A 769 19.68 2.30 -20.88
N ARG A 770 20.98 2.38 -21.14
CA ARG A 770 21.98 3.10 -20.32
C ARG A 770 22.08 4.58 -20.69
N CYS A 771 20.93 5.25 -20.83
CA CYS A 771 20.88 6.70 -21.03
C CYS A 771 21.20 7.45 -19.72
N ARG A 772 21.38 8.77 -19.80
CA ARG A 772 21.61 9.64 -18.65
C ARG A 772 20.62 10.79 -18.57
N GLY A 773 20.47 11.34 -17.37
CA GLY A 773 19.70 12.56 -17.07
C GLY A 773 20.59 13.79 -16.82
N ASP A 774 21.81 13.78 -17.38
CA ASP A 774 22.70 14.93 -17.54
C ASP A 774 22.68 15.39 -19.01
N ASN A 775 23.51 16.37 -19.37
CA ASN A 775 23.60 16.91 -20.73
C ASN A 775 24.69 16.20 -21.56
N SER A 776 24.91 14.90 -21.36
CA SER A 776 25.86 14.11 -22.14
C SER A 776 25.32 13.73 -23.53
N ASP A 777 26.20 13.23 -24.40
CA ASP A 777 25.83 12.55 -25.65
C ASP A 777 24.85 11.37 -25.41
N SER A 778 24.94 10.70 -24.25
CA SER A 778 24.02 9.62 -23.85
C SER A 778 22.73 10.10 -23.17
N SER A 779 22.39 11.39 -23.25
CA SER A 779 21.23 11.95 -22.55
C SER A 779 19.90 11.45 -23.11
N TRP A 780 18.91 11.23 -22.23
CA TRP A 780 17.52 11.00 -22.65
C TRP A 780 16.87 12.23 -23.28
N HIS A 781 17.45 13.42 -23.11
CA HIS A 781 16.96 14.66 -23.73
C HIS A 781 17.13 14.64 -25.26
N ASP A 782 18.06 13.84 -25.81
CA ASP A 782 18.21 13.69 -27.25
C ASP A 782 17.08 12.83 -27.84
N CYS A 783 16.17 13.49 -28.56
CA CYS A 783 15.01 12.88 -29.19
C CYS A 783 15.18 12.67 -30.71
N ARG A 784 16.43 12.71 -31.23
CA ARG A 784 16.72 12.45 -32.65
C ARG A 784 16.75 10.95 -32.95
N THR A 785 16.46 10.56 -34.19
CA THR A 785 16.57 9.16 -34.66
C THR A 785 18.00 8.63 -34.69
N SER A 786 19.00 9.52 -34.56
CA SER A 786 20.43 9.21 -34.41
C SER A 786 20.93 9.23 -32.95
N ALA A 787 20.05 9.43 -31.96
CA ALA A 787 20.43 9.64 -30.57
C ALA A 787 21.23 8.46 -29.98
N ARG A 788 22.34 8.77 -29.29
CA ARG A 788 23.29 7.75 -28.81
C ARG A 788 22.65 6.65 -27.98
N TRP A 789 21.67 7.00 -27.13
CA TRP A 789 21.03 6.05 -26.21
C TRP A 789 20.33 4.87 -26.90
N LEU A 790 19.94 5.00 -28.18
CA LEU A 790 19.42 3.90 -29.00
C LEU A 790 20.39 2.72 -29.06
N THR A 791 21.69 3.03 -29.21
CA THR A 791 22.78 2.05 -29.21
C THR A 791 23.19 1.58 -27.80
N LEU A 792 22.64 2.19 -26.75
CA LEU A 792 22.91 1.87 -25.34
C LEU A 792 21.79 1.05 -24.68
N GLY A 793 20.82 0.56 -25.47
CA GLY A 793 19.83 -0.43 -25.04
C GLY A 793 20.47 -1.64 -24.35
N TRP A 794 19.74 -2.27 -23.44
CA TRP A 794 20.19 -3.51 -22.80
C TRP A 794 20.07 -4.71 -23.75
N THR A 795 21.00 -5.65 -23.65
CA THR A 795 20.78 -7.05 -24.06
C THR A 795 20.54 -7.89 -22.82
N ARG A 796 20.01 -9.10 -22.99
CA ARG A 796 19.84 -10.06 -21.89
C ARG A 796 21.16 -10.28 -21.13
N GLU A 797 22.24 -10.49 -21.85
CA GLU A 797 23.56 -10.85 -21.32
C GLU A 797 24.20 -9.67 -20.61
N SER A 798 24.19 -8.49 -21.25
CA SER A 798 24.76 -7.27 -20.69
C SER A 798 24.01 -6.78 -19.45
N TRP A 799 22.70 -7.01 -19.37
CA TRP A 799 21.93 -6.73 -18.16
C TRP A 799 22.16 -7.76 -17.05
N LEU A 800 22.21 -9.06 -17.36
CA LEU A 800 22.52 -10.10 -16.37
C LEU A 800 23.95 -10.00 -15.82
N ALA A 801 24.88 -9.45 -16.61
CA ALA A 801 26.26 -9.15 -16.19
C ALA A 801 26.41 -7.83 -15.42
N TYR A 802 25.41 -6.93 -15.45
CA TYR A 802 25.48 -5.64 -14.77
C TYR A 802 25.37 -5.81 -13.24
N PRO A 803 26.33 -5.31 -12.43
CA PRO A 803 26.29 -5.47 -10.97
C PRO A 803 25.15 -4.70 -10.30
N GLU A 804 24.84 -3.49 -10.79
CA GLU A 804 23.83 -2.59 -10.21
C GLU A 804 22.42 -2.81 -10.80
N ARG A 805 22.16 -4.02 -11.32
CA ARG A 805 20.84 -4.39 -11.86
C ARG A 805 19.80 -4.52 -10.73
N SER A 806 18.51 -4.44 -11.10
CA SER A 806 17.42 -4.63 -10.13
C SER A 806 17.56 -5.93 -9.34
N SER A 807 17.50 -5.81 -8.02
CA SER A 807 17.49 -6.90 -7.05
C SER A 807 16.10 -7.46 -6.76
N SER A 808 15.05 -7.00 -7.46
CA SER A 808 13.68 -7.49 -7.26
C SER A 808 13.57 -8.99 -7.56
N ALA A 809 12.97 -9.74 -6.64
CA ALA A 809 12.84 -11.19 -6.75
C ALA A 809 12.11 -11.70 -8.00
N ILE A 810 11.37 -10.84 -8.73
CA ILE A 810 10.78 -11.21 -10.02
C ILE A 810 11.84 -11.53 -11.08
N PHE A 811 12.99 -10.85 -11.09
CA PHE A 811 14.02 -11.03 -12.12
C PHE A 811 15.04 -12.14 -11.78
N SER A 812 15.14 -12.53 -10.50
CA SER A 812 15.96 -13.68 -10.08
C SER A 812 15.18 -15.00 -10.12
N ASN A 813 13.88 -14.99 -9.77
CA ASN A 813 13.09 -16.23 -9.66
C ASN A 813 12.30 -16.58 -10.93
N ALA A 814 11.94 -15.61 -11.79
CA ALA A 814 11.21 -15.94 -13.02
C ALA A 814 12.14 -16.47 -14.12
N THR A 815 11.79 -17.62 -14.70
CA THR A 815 12.54 -18.21 -15.82
C THR A 815 12.36 -17.36 -17.09
N GLY A 816 13.30 -16.45 -17.32
CA GLY A 816 13.41 -15.69 -18.56
C GLY A 816 13.20 -14.18 -18.45
N LEU A 817 12.61 -13.67 -17.37
CA LEU A 817 12.33 -12.24 -17.28
C LEU A 817 13.60 -11.39 -17.10
N THR A 818 13.55 -10.21 -17.71
CA THR A 818 14.54 -9.11 -17.59
C THR A 818 13.79 -7.79 -17.80
N PRO A 819 14.41 -6.61 -17.64
CA PRO A 819 13.78 -5.35 -18.01
C PRO A 819 13.33 -5.28 -19.47
N LEU A 820 13.87 -6.09 -20.39
CA LEU A 820 13.39 -6.16 -21.78
C LEU A 820 11.95 -6.67 -21.92
N ASN A 821 11.37 -7.25 -20.86
CA ASN A 821 9.96 -7.60 -20.76
C ASN A 821 9.10 -6.44 -20.21
N VAL A 822 9.70 -5.37 -19.68
CA VAL A 822 8.99 -4.20 -19.16
C VAL A 822 8.54 -3.33 -20.33
N HIS A 823 7.25 -3.10 -20.42
CA HIS A 823 6.66 -2.22 -21.43
C HIS A 823 6.20 -0.94 -20.74
N TYR A 824 6.83 0.20 -21.07
CA TYR A 824 6.37 1.48 -20.56
C TYR A 824 4.99 1.80 -21.13
N ASP A 825 4.07 2.13 -20.23
CA ASP A 825 2.68 2.38 -20.59
C ASP A 825 2.53 3.65 -21.45
N TYR A 826 2.03 3.46 -22.67
CA TYR A 826 1.68 4.56 -23.59
C TYR A 826 0.69 5.54 -22.94
N MET A 827 -0.27 5.06 -22.14
CA MET A 827 -1.27 5.92 -21.49
C MET A 827 -0.62 6.87 -20.47
N HIS A 828 0.27 6.36 -19.61
CA HIS A 828 1.00 7.18 -18.66
C HIS A 828 2.11 8.04 -19.28
N CYS A 829 2.70 7.65 -20.41
CA CYS A 829 3.82 8.37 -21.03
C CYS A 829 3.38 9.43 -22.05
N LYS A 830 2.47 9.09 -22.97
CA LYS A 830 1.85 10.00 -23.95
C LYS A 830 0.79 10.86 -23.27
N TYR A 831 -0.39 10.30 -22.98
CA TYR A 831 -1.55 11.07 -22.51
C TYR A 831 -1.29 11.73 -21.14
N LEU A 832 -1.01 10.96 -20.09
CA LEU A 832 -0.81 11.50 -18.72
C LEU A 832 0.62 12.02 -18.45
N GLY A 833 1.44 12.07 -19.50
CA GLY A 833 2.81 12.57 -19.51
C GLY A 833 2.96 13.77 -20.43
N ALA A 834 3.40 13.51 -21.67
CA ALA A 834 3.72 14.52 -22.67
C ALA A 834 2.53 15.45 -23.00
N ASP A 835 1.39 14.88 -23.40
CA ASP A 835 0.23 15.62 -23.89
C ASP A 835 -0.35 16.56 -22.83
N GLN A 836 -0.41 16.11 -21.57
CA GLN A 836 -0.85 16.98 -20.49
C GLN A 836 0.05 18.20 -20.27
N ILE A 837 1.36 18.13 -20.58
CA ILE A 837 2.28 19.28 -20.50
C ILE A 837 2.17 20.16 -21.75
N SER A 838 2.22 19.57 -22.94
CA SER A 838 2.19 20.32 -24.20
C SER A 838 0.84 20.98 -24.44
N PHE A 839 -0.28 20.27 -24.33
CA PHE A 839 -1.62 20.86 -24.47
C PHE A 839 -1.91 21.88 -23.36
N GLY A 840 -1.37 21.65 -22.16
CA GLY A 840 -1.40 22.65 -21.08
C GLY A 840 -0.66 23.94 -21.43
N SER A 841 0.47 23.83 -22.14
CA SER A 841 1.30 24.97 -22.56
C SER A 841 0.71 25.72 -23.75
N VAL A 842 0.15 25.01 -24.75
CA VAL A 842 -0.58 25.61 -25.87
C VAL A 842 -1.78 26.42 -25.38
N LEU A 843 -2.56 25.88 -24.45
CA LEU A 843 -3.68 26.60 -23.85
C LEU A 843 -3.23 27.85 -23.07
N ASP A 844 -2.09 27.79 -22.39
CA ASP A 844 -1.56 28.93 -21.63
C ASP A 844 -1.06 30.06 -22.54
N LEU A 845 -0.43 29.72 -23.66
CA LEU A 845 -0.09 30.68 -24.73
C LEU A 845 -1.34 31.33 -25.33
N LEU A 846 -2.34 30.53 -25.71
CA LEU A 846 -3.59 31.04 -26.28
C LEU A 846 -4.25 32.06 -25.34
N VAL A 847 -4.51 31.69 -24.08
CA VAL A 847 -5.30 32.56 -23.19
C VAL A 847 -4.50 33.66 -22.51
N SER A 848 -3.17 33.53 -22.35
CA SER A 848 -2.36 34.49 -21.59
C SER A 848 -1.45 35.37 -22.44
N HIS A 849 -1.23 35.02 -23.72
CA HIS A 849 -0.25 35.70 -24.59
C HIS A 849 -0.74 36.04 -26.01
N LEU A 850 -1.72 35.32 -26.56
CA LEU A 850 -2.18 35.51 -27.96
C LEU A 850 -3.54 36.18 -28.09
N MET A 851 -4.50 35.87 -27.21
CA MET A 851 -5.85 36.44 -27.26
C MET A 851 -5.97 37.71 -26.40
N ALA A 852 -6.76 38.67 -26.87
CA ALA A 852 -6.74 40.05 -26.37
C ALA A 852 -7.51 40.31 -25.06
N ASP A 853 -8.51 39.49 -24.70
CA ASP A 853 -9.27 39.69 -23.46
C ASP A 853 -8.52 39.17 -22.22
N SER A 854 -9.18 39.20 -21.06
CA SER A 854 -8.64 38.53 -19.87
C SER A 854 -8.47 37.02 -20.10
N PRO A 855 -7.47 36.35 -19.50
CA PRO A 855 -7.27 34.90 -19.69
C PRO A 855 -8.48 34.02 -19.32
N LEU A 856 -9.36 34.48 -18.42
CA LEU A 856 -10.60 33.77 -18.10
C LEU A 856 -11.68 33.96 -19.18
N THR A 857 -11.72 35.13 -19.81
CA THR A 857 -12.59 35.44 -20.96
C THR A 857 -12.15 34.64 -22.19
N ASN A 858 -10.85 34.69 -22.52
CA ASN A 858 -10.22 33.93 -23.58
C ASN A 858 -10.52 32.43 -23.43
N LEU A 859 -10.31 31.87 -22.23
CA LEU A 859 -10.65 30.47 -21.93
C LEU A 859 -12.13 30.13 -22.15
N GLY A 860 -13.03 31.09 -21.95
CA GLY A 860 -14.44 30.96 -22.29
C GLY A 860 -14.65 30.76 -23.79
N GLN A 861 -14.11 31.67 -24.61
CA GLN A 861 -14.17 31.62 -26.06
C GLN A 861 -13.54 30.33 -26.62
N CYS A 862 -12.33 29.98 -26.16
CA CYS A 862 -11.65 28.73 -26.49
C CYS A 862 -12.54 27.51 -26.22
N TRP A 863 -13.22 27.47 -25.06
CA TRP A 863 -14.08 26.35 -24.70
C TRP A 863 -15.29 26.22 -25.62
N ASP A 864 -15.92 27.33 -26.01
CA ASP A 864 -17.10 27.31 -26.88
C ASP A 864 -16.75 26.93 -28.33
N LYS A 865 -15.53 27.27 -28.81
CA LYS A 865 -14.95 26.69 -30.04
C LYS A 865 -14.70 25.17 -29.89
N ILE A 866 -14.01 24.74 -28.83
CA ILE A 866 -13.72 23.32 -28.56
C ILE A 866 -15.01 22.47 -28.48
N VAL A 867 -16.08 22.98 -27.87
CA VAL A 867 -17.40 22.31 -27.84
C VAL A 867 -18.01 22.17 -29.23
N THR A 868 -17.75 23.13 -30.12
CA THR A 868 -18.21 23.09 -31.52
C THR A 868 -17.43 22.05 -32.33
N SER A 869 -16.10 22.03 -32.22
CA SER A 869 -15.24 20.97 -32.79
C SER A 869 -15.63 19.59 -32.26
N TYR A 870 -15.86 19.43 -30.95
CA TYR A 870 -16.32 18.17 -30.36
C TYR A 870 -17.66 17.66 -30.92
N LYS A 871 -18.59 18.56 -31.29
CA LYS A 871 -19.84 18.18 -31.96
C LYS A 871 -19.56 17.72 -33.39
N ARG A 872 -18.83 18.52 -34.18
CA ARG A 872 -18.55 18.26 -35.60
C ARG A 872 -17.68 17.02 -35.83
N LEU A 873 -16.71 16.75 -34.95
CA LEU A 873 -15.81 15.59 -35.00
C LEU A 873 -16.42 14.33 -34.34
N GLY A 874 -17.65 14.37 -33.82
CA GLY A 874 -18.31 13.23 -33.19
C GLY A 874 -17.66 12.72 -31.89
N ILE A 875 -16.88 13.56 -31.20
CA ILE A 875 -16.02 13.13 -30.09
C ILE A 875 -16.85 12.85 -28.83
N SER A 876 -16.79 11.58 -28.39
CA SER A 876 -17.53 11.02 -27.24
C SER A 876 -16.81 11.22 -25.90
N GLU A 877 -15.52 10.88 -25.81
CA GLU A 877 -14.67 11.03 -24.61
C GLU A 877 -14.18 12.46 -24.40
N ARG A 878 -15.11 13.42 -24.49
CA ARG A 878 -14.84 14.85 -24.35
C ARG A 878 -14.76 15.32 -22.89
N TYR A 879 -14.20 16.52 -22.68
CA TYR A 879 -14.47 17.30 -21.48
C TYR A 879 -15.96 17.69 -21.38
N ARG A 880 -16.46 17.89 -20.16
CA ARG A 880 -17.85 18.38 -19.91
C ARG A 880 -17.94 19.88 -19.61
N GLY A 881 -16.82 20.53 -19.31
CA GLY A 881 -16.74 21.95 -19.00
C GLY A 881 -15.30 22.34 -18.66
N PHE A 882 -14.83 23.48 -19.16
CA PHE A 882 -13.40 23.85 -19.10
C PHE A 882 -13.15 25.32 -18.68
N ARG A 883 -14.16 26.01 -18.13
CA ARG A 883 -14.11 27.45 -17.80
C ARG A 883 -13.34 27.81 -16.51
N LYS A 884 -12.18 27.17 -16.23
CA LYS A 884 -11.33 27.50 -15.06
C LYS A 884 -9.85 27.35 -15.40
N LEU A 885 -9.08 28.43 -15.34
CA LEU A 885 -7.62 28.46 -15.61
C LEU A 885 -6.83 27.38 -14.85
N THR A 886 -7.26 27.07 -13.62
CA THR A 886 -6.69 25.99 -12.78
C THR A 886 -6.79 24.58 -13.39
N MET A 887 -7.45 24.41 -14.55
CA MET A 887 -7.45 23.16 -15.31
C MET A 887 -6.10 22.87 -15.97
N PHE A 888 -5.28 23.90 -16.23
CA PHE A 888 -3.92 23.74 -16.79
C PHE A 888 -2.88 24.59 -16.06
N GLN A 889 -3.18 25.84 -15.69
CA GLN A 889 -2.26 26.71 -14.95
C GLN A 889 -1.92 26.16 -13.55
N ARG A 890 -0.66 26.31 -13.13
CA ARG A 890 -0.14 25.82 -11.84
C ARG A 890 0.79 26.84 -11.19
N LYS A 891 0.58 27.13 -9.89
CA LYS A 891 1.45 28.04 -9.12
C LYS A 891 2.92 27.59 -9.20
N LYS A 892 3.78 28.45 -9.77
CA LYS A 892 5.24 28.28 -9.91
C LYS A 892 5.70 27.01 -10.63
N LYS A 893 4.86 26.38 -11.47
CA LYS A 893 5.18 25.16 -12.23
C LYS A 893 4.63 25.25 -13.64
N CYS A 894 5.28 24.55 -14.58
CA CYS A 894 4.81 24.43 -15.96
C CYS A 894 3.32 24.03 -16.02
N PRO A 895 2.52 24.62 -16.93
CA PRO A 895 1.14 24.22 -17.16
C PRO A 895 1.02 22.70 -17.34
N LYS A 896 0.00 22.12 -16.70
CA LYS A 896 -0.35 20.71 -16.89
C LYS A 896 -1.87 20.56 -16.93
N LEU A 897 -2.38 20.28 -18.12
CA LEU A 897 -3.79 19.98 -18.38
C LEU A 897 -4.26 18.81 -17.50
N LYS A 898 -5.39 18.99 -16.82
CA LYS A 898 -6.04 17.98 -15.96
C LYS A 898 -7.12 17.25 -16.76
N GLY A 899 -7.09 15.92 -16.77
CA GLY A 899 -8.13 15.09 -17.39
C GLY A 899 -7.86 13.60 -17.23
N ARG A 900 -8.86 12.77 -17.53
CA ARG A 900 -8.67 11.32 -17.73
C ARG A 900 -7.90 11.11 -19.04
N ALA A 901 -7.15 10.02 -19.17
CA ALA A 901 -6.30 9.78 -20.34
C ALA A 901 -7.04 9.85 -21.68
N GLY A 902 -8.24 9.24 -21.79
CA GLY A 902 -9.07 9.32 -22.99
C GLY A 902 -9.54 10.73 -23.35
N GLN A 903 -9.73 11.61 -22.36
CA GLN A 903 -10.10 13.02 -22.56
C GLN A 903 -8.92 13.86 -23.05
N ILE A 904 -7.68 13.47 -22.70
CA ILE A 904 -6.46 14.06 -23.24
C ILE A 904 -6.25 13.57 -24.69
N ALA A 905 -6.33 12.26 -24.92
CA ALA A 905 -6.20 11.66 -26.25
C ALA A 905 -7.16 12.30 -27.28
N ALA A 906 -8.41 12.57 -26.86
CA ALA A 906 -9.43 13.19 -27.68
C ALA A 906 -9.35 14.74 -27.76
N PHE A 907 -8.34 15.38 -27.16
CA PHE A 907 -8.20 16.84 -27.13
C PHE A 907 -7.38 17.42 -28.30
N GLY A 908 -6.51 16.61 -28.90
CA GLY A 908 -5.53 17.09 -29.91
C GLY A 908 -6.18 17.74 -31.13
N GLU A 909 -7.19 17.11 -31.73
CA GLU A 909 -7.87 17.61 -32.94
C GLU A 909 -8.57 18.98 -32.70
N PRO A 910 -9.44 19.16 -31.68
CA PRO A 910 -9.97 20.49 -31.31
C PRO A 910 -8.91 21.54 -30.94
N LEU A 911 -7.79 21.13 -30.35
CA LEU A 911 -6.73 22.05 -29.96
C LEU A 911 -5.91 22.53 -31.17
N LEU A 912 -5.71 21.69 -32.19
CA LEU A 912 -5.08 22.10 -33.44
C LEU A 912 -5.93 23.15 -34.16
N GLU A 913 -7.25 22.92 -34.27
CA GLU A 913 -8.16 23.88 -34.92
C GLU A 913 -8.16 25.24 -34.22
N LEU A 914 -8.21 25.24 -32.88
CA LEU A 914 -8.12 26.46 -32.08
C LEU A 914 -6.74 27.14 -32.19
N TRP A 915 -5.66 26.37 -32.32
CA TRP A 915 -4.32 26.93 -32.55
C TRP A 915 -4.19 27.56 -33.94
N GLU A 916 -4.73 26.90 -34.97
CA GLU A 916 -4.70 27.38 -36.36
C GLU A 916 -5.53 28.65 -36.59
N GLU A 917 -6.53 28.94 -35.74
CA GLU A 917 -7.28 30.21 -35.74
C GLU A 917 -6.51 31.39 -35.16
N HIS A 918 -5.61 31.18 -34.19
CA HIS A 918 -4.95 32.25 -33.44
C HIS A 918 -3.43 32.38 -33.71
N MET A 919 -2.81 31.48 -34.48
CA MET A 919 -1.38 31.54 -34.74
C MET A 919 -1.00 32.53 -35.85
N HIS A 920 0.01 33.37 -35.59
CA HIS A 920 0.74 34.03 -36.68
C HIS A 920 1.56 33.00 -37.48
N PRO A 921 1.45 32.96 -38.82
CA PRO A 921 2.14 31.95 -39.64
C PRO A 921 3.65 32.19 -39.74
N ASP A 922 4.08 33.45 -39.75
CA ASP A 922 5.49 33.86 -39.96
C ASP A 922 6.38 33.59 -38.72
N LEU A 923 5.76 33.38 -37.55
CA LEU A 923 6.48 33.04 -36.33
C LEU A 923 6.88 31.55 -36.34
N ALA A 924 8.18 31.29 -36.49
CA ALA A 924 8.74 29.93 -36.55
C ALA A 924 8.32 29.05 -35.34
N VAL A 925 8.26 29.62 -34.13
CA VAL A 925 7.74 28.94 -32.93
C VAL A 925 6.29 28.46 -33.11
N HIS A 926 5.42 29.29 -33.68
CA HIS A 926 4.02 28.92 -33.90
C HIS A 926 3.87 27.82 -34.96
N CYS A 927 4.68 27.89 -36.01
CA CYS A 927 4.78 26.79 -36.97
C CYS A 927 5.27 25.49 -36.31
N LYS A 928 6.25 25.54 -35.40
CA LYS A 928 6.68 24.37 -34.61
C LYS A 928 5.56 23.80 -33.73
N ILE A 929 4.78 24.65 -33.06
CA ILE A 929 3.61 24.20 -32.25
C ILE A 929 2.54 23.55 -33.13
N ARG A 930 2.21 24.14 -34.29
CA ARG A 930 1.28 23.54 -35.28
C ARG A 930 1.78 22.18 -35.75
N THR A 931 3.06 22.06 -36.10
CA THR A 931 3.66 20.78 -36.52
C THR A 931 3.65 19.75 -35.40
N TYR A 932 3.98 20.14 -34.15
CA TYR A 932 3.87 19.26 -32.98
C TYR A 932 2.45 18.69 -32.83
N LEU A 933 1.42 19.55 -32.89
CA LEU A 933 0.02 19.13 -32.77
C LEU A 933 -0.41 18.21 -33.92
N ARG A 934 0.00 18.51 -35.17
CA ARG A 934 -0.27 17.67 -36.34
C ARG A 934 0.38 16.28 -36.23
N LEU A 935 1.64 16.19 -35.79
CA LEU A 935 2.34 14.91 -35.55
C LEU A 935 1.68 14.10 -34.41
N ASN A 936 1.29 14.79 -33.33
CA ASN A 936 0.58 14.18 -32.20
C ASN A 936 -0.74 13.52 -32.67
N ILE A 937 -1.53 14.22 -33.48
CA ILE A 937 -2.76 13.70 -34.08
C ILE A 937 -2.48 12.55 -35.07
N ALA A 938 -1.41 12.62 -35.86
CA ALA A 938 -1.04 11.56 -36.79
C ALA A 938 -0.69 10.24 -36.07
N MET A 939 0.01 10.31 -34.93
CA MET A 939 0.22 9.15 -34.05
C MET A 939 -1.10 8.56 -33.54
N GLU A 940 -2.05 9.40 -33.11
CA GLU A 940 -3.36 8.94 -32.64
C GLU A 940 -4.25 8.38 -33.76
N LYS A 941 -4.04 8.77 -35.02
CA LYS A 941 -4.70 8.16 -36.19
C LYS A 941 -4.19 6.75 -36.44
N ILE A 942 -2.86 6.55 -36.46
CA ILE A 942 -2.26 5.20 -36.59
C ILE A 942 -2.70 4.28 -35.43
N MET A 943 -2.79 4.81 -34.19
CA MET A 943 -3.33 4.08 -33.02
C MET A 943 -4.83 3.73 -33.11
N LYS A 944 -5.60 4.39 -33.99
CA LYS A 944 -7.02 4.06 -34.32
C LYS A 944 -7.12 3.08 -35.49
N GLU A 945 -6.28 3.24 -36.51
CA GLU A 945 -6.21 2.40 -37.71
C GLU A 945 -5.72 0.99 -37.36
N CYS A 946 -4.53 0.88 -36.77
CA CYS A 946 -3.91 -0.39 -36.39
C CYS A 946 -4.50 -1.00 -35.09
N ARG A 947 -5.77 -0.71 -34.77
CA ARG A 947 -6.39 -1.02 -33.47
C ARG A 947 -6.55 -2.52 -33.18
N ALA A 948 -6.63 -3.34 -34.22
CA ALA A 948 -6.86 -4.79 -34.17
C ALA A 948 -5.59 -5.61 -34.45
N GLU A 949 -4.49 -4.95 -34.81
CA GLU A 949 -3.26 -5.64 -35.19
C GLU A 949 -2.38 -5.99 -34.00
N THR A 950 -1.70 -7.12 -34.10
CA THR A 950 -0.77 -7.62 -33.07
C THR A 950 0.44 -6.71 -32.90
N ALA A 951 0.86 -6.10 -34.01
CA ALA A 951 1.93 -5.13 -34.15
C ALA A 951 1.56 -4.19 -35.31
N PHE A 952 2.19 -3.03 -35.43
CA PHE A 952 1.93 -2.13 -36.54
C PHE A 952 2.57 -2.68 -37.83
N PRO A 953 1.81 -2.79 -38.94
CA PRO A 953 2.37 -3.14 -40.24
C PRO A 953 3.20 -1.97 -40.80
N GLU A 954 3.94 -2.22 -41.87
CA GLU A 954 4.54 -1.14 -42.67
C GLU A 954 3.57 -0.67 -43.75
N PRO A 955 3.54 0.63 -44.09
CA PRO A 955 4.43 1.71 -43.63
C PRO A 955 4.04 2.35 -42.28
N GLN A 956 2.92 1.96 -41.67
CA GLN A 956 2.40 2.60 -40.45
C GLN A 956 3.39 2.60 -39.29
N ALA A 957 4.17 1.52 -39.11
CA ALA A 957 5.17 1.43 -38.06
C ALA A 957 6.34 2.41 -38.26
N THR A 958 6.88 2.52 -39.49
CA THR A 958 7.89 3.53 -39.83
C THR A 958 7.36 4.94 -39.56
N ASN A 959 6.18 5.29 -40.10
CA ASN A 959 5.56 6.59 -39.91
C ASN A 959 5.33 6.92 -38.42
N PHE A 960 4.86 5.95 -37.62
CA PHE A 960 4.62 6.13 -36.19
C PHE A 960 5.91 6.39 -35.40
N ILE A 961 7.01 5.72 -35.78
CA ILE A 961 8.34 5.97 -35.21
C ILE A 961 8.81 7.39 -35.58
N GLU A 962 8.82 7.73 -36.86
CA GLU A 962 9.28 9.05 -37.33
C GLU A 962 8.48 10.20 -36.70
N TYR A 963 7.16 10.09 -36.66
CA TYR A 963 6.31 11.12 -36.06
C TYR A 963 6.53 11.26 -34.56
N ALA A 964 6.80 10.17 -33.84
CA ALA A 964 7.10 10.22 -32.41
C ALA A 964 8.44 10.89 -32.11
N PHE A 965 9.50 10.54 -32.84
CA PHE A 965 10.81 11.17 -32.67
C PHE A 965 10.76 12.66 -33.05
N ALA A 966 10.12 13.02 -34.17
CA ALA A 966 9.91 14.41 -34.56
C ALA A 966 9.06 15.20 -33.54
N MET A 967 7.97 14.63 -33.02
CA MET A 967 7.12 15.24 -32.00
C MET A 967 7.89 15.46 -30.69
N CYS A 968 8.64 14.46 -30.22
CA CYS A 968 9.45 14.57 -29.01
C CYS A 968 10.57 15.61 -29.19
N ASN A 969 11.27 15.63 -30.33
CA ASN A 969 12.29 16.63 -30.62
C ASN A 969 11.72 18.06 -30.64
N LEU A 970 10.56 18.28 -31.27
CA LEU A 970 9.86 19.57 -31.24
C LEU A 970 9.45 19.99 -29.82
N HIS A 971 9.05 19.05 -28.95
CA HIS A 971 8.77 19.37 -27.54
C HIS A 971 10.02 19.90 -26.84
N MET A 972 11.19 19.29 -27.06
CA MET A 972 12.46 19.72 -26.47
C MET A 972 12.88 21.11 -26.98
N GLU A 973 12.76 21.36 -28.29
CA GLU A 973 13.05 22.66 -28.89
C GLU A 973 12.12 23.78 -28.39
N LEU A 974 10.81 23.50 -28.27
CA LEU A 974 9.84 24.44 -27.73
C LEU A 974 10.11 24.74 -26.25
N GLY A 975 10.45 23.73 -25.46
CA GLY A 975 10.83 23.90 -24.04
C GLY A 975 12.05 24.80 -23.88
N ALA A 976 13.11 24.56 -24.67
CA ALA A 976 14.33 25.36 -24.64
C ALA A 976 14.12 26.81 -25.10
N HIS A 977 13.28 27.02 -26.13
CA HIS A 977 12.93 28.35 -26.61
C HIS A 977 12.18 29.17 -25.55
N PHE A 978 11.11 28.63 -24.96
CA PHE A 978 10.35 29.35 -23.94
C PHE A 978 11.13 29.53 -22.63
N GLU A 979 12.01 28.57 -22.25
CA GLU A 979 12.89 28.74 -21.10
C GLU A 979 13.90 29.91 -21.30
N ALA A 980 14.37 30.15 -22.53
CA ALA A 980 15.17 31.33 -22.86
C ALA A 980 14.38 32.65 -22.77
N GLU A 981 13.07 32.62 -23.01
CA GLU A 981 12.15 33.75 -22.77
C GLU A 981 11.72 33.88 -21.29
N GLY A 982 12.22 33.01 -20.41
CA GLY A 982 11.85 32.96 -18.99
C GLY A 982 10.49 32.31 -18.70
N LEU A 983 9.79 31.83 -19.73
CA LEU A 983 8.48 31.18 -19.65
C LEU A 983 8.62 29.67 -19.39
N LYS A 984 7.80 29.14 -18.48
CA LYS A 984 7.86 27.70 -18.10
C LYS A 984 6.85 26.88 -18.89
N LEU A 985 7.05 26.83 -20.20
CA LEU A 985 6.20 26.11 -21.16
C LEU A 985 6.96 24.91 -21.72
N PHE A 986 6.22 23.91 -22.23
CA PHE A 986 6.77 22.70 -22.89
C PHE A 986 7.94 22.03 -22.13
N SER A 987 7.93 22.07 -20.79
CA SER A 987 9.10 21.64 -20.02
C SER A 987 9.47 20.17 -20.31
N PRO A 988 10.76 19.83 -20.40
CA PRO A 988 11.21 18.48 -20.69
C PRO A 988 10.85 17.52 -19.56
N LEU A 989 10.53 16.27 -19.91
CA LEU A 989 10.18 15.23 -18.94
C LEU A 989 10.66 13.84 -19.40
N PRO A 990 11.19 12.98 -18.51
CA PRO A 990 11.69 11.64 -18.86
C PRO A 990 10.68 10.77 -19.61
N LYS A 991 9.38 10.99 -19.37
CA LYS A 991 8.27 10.29 -20.05
C LYS A 991 8.29 10.42 -21.58
N LEU A 992 8.93 11.44 -22.16
CA LEU A 992 9.16 11.53 -23.61
C LEU A 992 10.07 10.40 -24.09
N HIS A 993 11.20 10.19 -23.42
CA HIS A 993 12.11 9.07 -23.72
C HIS A 993 11.49 7.70 -23.40
N LEU A 994 10.71 7.58 -22.32
CA LEU A 994 9.98 6.34 -22.03
C LEU A 994 8.96 6.01 -23.14
N LEU A 995 8.28 7.02 -23.68
CA LEU A 995 7.38 6.87 -24.83
C LEU A 995 8.13 6.42 -26.09
N LEU A 996 9.31 6.97 -26.39
CA LEU A 996 10.09 6.55 -27.55
C LEU A 996 10.46 5.05 -27.48
N HIS A 997 10.75 4.51 -26.29
CA HIS A 997 10.91 3.07 -26.12
C HIS A 997 9.64 2.26 -26.43
N THR A 998 8.47 2.71 -26.00
CA THR A 998 7.18 2.07 -26.36
C THR A 998 6.93 2.10 -27.87
N VAL A 999 7.27 3.22 -28.52
CA VAL A 999 7.11 3.41 -29.97
C VAL A 999 8.05 2.53 -30.78
N LEU A 1000 9.32 2.40 -30.38
CA LEU A 1000 10.29 1.52 -31.06
C LEU A 1000 9.85 0.05 -31.09
N LEU A 1001 9.04 -0.40 -30.13
CA LEU A 1001 8.50 -1.76 -30.09
C LEU A 1001 7.26 -1.99 -30.97
N CYS A 1002 6.68 -0.94 -31.58
CA CYS A 1002 5.40 -1.06 -32.30
C CYS A 1002 5.41 -2.09 -33.45
N ARG A 1003 6.57 -2.31 -34.09
CA ARG A 1003 6.82 -3.35 -35.12
C ARG A 1003 6.69 -4.79 -34.63
N HIS A 1004 6.75 -5.00 -33.31
CA HIS A 1004 6.73 -6.32 -32.68
C HIS A 1004 5.52 -6.52 -31.77
N ILE A 1005 5.07 -5.46 -31.11
CA ILE A 1005 3.90 -5.49 -30.22
C ILE A 1005 3.19 -4.13 -30.26
N ASN A 1006 1.89 -4.16 -30.55
CA ASN A 1006 1.04 -2.97 -30.59
C ASN A 1006 0.96 -2.35 -29.18
N PRO A 1007 1.22 -1.03 -29.01
CA PRO A 1007 1.12 -0.36 -27.70
C PRO A 1007 -0.23 -0.54 -27.00
N ARG A 1008 -1.30 -0.84 -27.74
CA ARG A 1008 -2.64 -1.13 -27.22
C ARG A 1008 -2.77 -2.49 -26.50
N LEU A 1009 -1.79 -3.38 -26.65
CA LEU A 1009 -1.74 -4.65 -25.93
C LEU A 1009 -1.04 -4.50 -24.57
N THR A 1010 -0.28 -3.43 -24.36
CA THR A 1010 0.59 -3.24 -23.17
C THR A 1010 0.30 -1.97 -22.37
N TRP A 1011 -0.63 -1.13 -22.82
CA TRP A 1011 -1.09 0.05 -22.07
C TRP A 1011 -1.92 -0.30 -20.82
N CYS A 1012 -1.97 0.60 -19.84
CA CYS A 1012 -2.57 0.33 -18.52
C CYS A 1012 -4.05 0.72 -18.39
N TYR A 1013 -4.80 0.95 -19.49
CA TYR A 1013 -6.23 1.30 -19.43
C TYR A 1013 -7.09 0.25 -18.71
N LYS A 1014 -6.88 -1.05 -18.98
CA LYS A 1014 -7.57 -2.12 -18.21
C LYS A 1014 -7.13 -2.09 -16.73
N GLY A 1015 -5.86 -1.79 -16.46
CA GLY A 1015 -5.28 -1.73 -15.10
C GLY A 1015 -5.88 -0.62 -14.21
N GLU A 1016 -6.07 0.59 -14.75
CA GLU A 1016 -6.70 1.74 -14.06
C GLU A 1016 -8.18 1.44 -13.73
N ASP A 1017 -8.94 0.88 -14.67
CA ASP A 1017 -10.32 0.46 -14.40
C ASP A 1017 -10.37 -0.68 -13.35
N LEU A 1018 -9.38 -1.57 -13.36
CA LEU A 1018 -9.25 -2.60 -12.33
C LEU A 1018 -8.86 -2.01 -10.96
N GLN A 1019 -8.12 -0.91 -10.90
CA GLN A 1019 -7.91 -0.19 -9.63
C GLN A 1019 -9.20 0.39 -9.09
N LYS A 1020 -10.04 0.96 -9.96
CA LYS A 1020 -11.37 1.47 -9.58
C LYS A 1020 -12.29 0.35 -9.05
N VAL A 1021 -12.30 -0.81 -9.71
CA VAL A 1021 -13.03 -2.01 -9.22
C VAL A 1021 -12.45 -2.51 -7.89
N SER A 1022 -11.13 -2.67 -7.80
CA SER A 1022 -10.42 -3.16 -6.61
C SER A 1022 -10.61 -2.24 -5.41
N ARG A 1023 -10.59 -0.91 -5.63
CA ARG A 1023 -10.87 0.11 -4.61
C ARG A 1023 -12.29 -0.01 -4.06
N SER A 1024 -13.29 -0.21 -4.93
CA SER A 1024 -14.69 -0.41 -4.52
C SER A 1024 -14.86 -1.71 -3.71
N LEU A 1025 -14.31 -2.81 -4.20
CA LEU A 1025 -14.31 -4.11 -3.53
C LEU A 1025 -13.61 -4.02 -2.16
N ALA A 1026 -12.42 -3.43 -2.09
CA ALA A 1026 -11.65 -3.26 -0.86
C ALA A 1026 -12.38 -2.38 0.16
N ALA A 1027 -13.00 -1.27 -0.27
CA ALA A 1027 -13.81 -0.42 0.60
C ALA A 1027 -15.06 -1.16 1.13
N SER A 1028 -15.68 -2.03 0.33
CA SER A 1028 -16.77 -2.92 0.79
C SER A 1028 -16.30 -3.94 1.84
N CYS A 1029 -15.04 -4.35 1.77
CA CYS A 1029 -14.44 -5.32 2.68
C CYS A 1029 -13.92 -4.69 3.98
N ALA A 1030 -13.33 -3.49 3.93
CA ALA A 1030 -12.59 -2.85 5.02
C ALA A 1030 -13.45 -2.37 6.22
N ARG A 1031 -14.78 -2.36 6.11
CA ARG A 1031 -15.65 -2.04 7.26
C ARG A 1031 -15.45 -3.07 8.37
N GLY A 1032 -14.94 -2.62 9.52
CA GLY A 1032 -14.66 -3.45 10.69
C GLY A 1032 -13.43 -4.36 10.57
N LEU A 1033 -12.60 -4.21 9.53
CA LEU A 1033 -11.43 -5.08 9.29
C LEU A 1033 -10.19 -4.26 8.89
N ARG A 1034 -9.01 -4.76 9.27
CA ARG A 1034 -7.70 -4.16 8.94
C ARG A 1034 -6.82 -5.17 8.20
N GLY A 1035 -5.86 -4.65 7.44
CA GLY A 1035 -4.79 -5.42 6.80
C GLY A 1035 -5.26 -6.71 6.08
N PRO A 1036 -4.60 -7.86 6.28
CA PRO A 1036 -4.85 -9.08 5.51
C PRO A 1036 -6.28 -9.65 5.65
N ALA A 1037 -6.96 -9.40 6.76
CA ALA A 1037 -8.37 -9.81 6.91
C ALA A 1037 -9.30 -9.15 5.87
N VAL A 1038 -8.92 -7.97 5.36
CA VAL A 1038 -9.61 -7.32 4.25
C VAL A 1038 -9.36 -8.06 2.93
N THR A 1039 -8.11 -8.44 2.65
CA THR A 1039 -7.72 -9.03 1.35
C THR A 1039 -8.22 -10.48 1.20
N VAL A 1040 -8.21 -11.27 2.28
CA VAL A 1040 -8.89 -12.58 2.36
C VAL A 1040 -10.39 -12.46 2.03
N LYS A 1041 -11.07 -11.44 2.58
CA LYS A 1041 -12.49 -11.17 2.32
C LYS A 1041 -12.73 -10.68 0.90
N MET A 1042 -11.83 -9.86 0.33
CA MET A 1042 -11.88 -9.45 -1.08
C MET A 1042 -11.82 -10.68 -2.00
N VAL A 1043 -10.80 -11.54 -1.86
CA VAL A 1043 -10.64 -12.73 -2.70
C VAL A 1043 -11.80 -13.72 -2.53
N SER A 1044 -12.34 -13.85 -1.31
CA SER A 1044 -13.53 -14.69 -1.05
C SER A 1044 -14.79 -14.21 -1.77
N LYS A 1045 -14.97 -12.88 -1.91
CA LYS A 1045 -16.04 -12.28 -2.73
C LYS A 1045 -15.73 -12.34 -4.22
N LEU A 1046 -14.48 -12.15 -4.61
CA LEU A 1046 -14.03 -12.06 -6.00
C LEU A 1046 -14.13 -13.42 -6.72
N ARG A 1047 -13.77 -14.51 -6.04
CA ARG A 1047 -14.05 -15.88 -6.50
C ARG A 1047 -15.54 -16.09 -6.77
N ALA A 1048 -16.44 -15.52 -5.95
CA ALA A 1048 -17.89 -15.61 -6.17
C ALA A 1048 -18.34 -14.71 -7.34
N ALA A 1049 -17.82 -13.50 -7.44
CA ALA A 1049 -18.08 -12.57 -8.56
C ALA A 1049 -17.76 -13.23 -9.90
N TRP A 1050 -16.61 -13.90 -9.99
CA TRP A 1050 -16.21 -14.64 -11.18
C TRP A 1050 -17.00 -15.90 -11.45
N ASN A 1051 -17.33 -16.71 -10.44
CA ASN A 1051 -18.21 -17.87 -10.66
C ASN A 1051 -19.52 -17.43 -11.30
N LEU A 1052 -20.16 -16.40 -10.71
CA LEU A 1052 -21.40 -15.80 -11.23
C LEU A 1052 -21.23 -15.23 -12.64
N ARG A 1053 -20.12 -14.54 -12.91
CA ARG A 1053 -19.92 -13.82 -14.18
C ARG A 1053 -19.46 -14.72 -15.33
N LEU A 1054 -18.61 -15.71 -15.07
CA LEU A 1054 -18.06 -16.61 -16.08
C LEU A 1054 -19.03 -17.75 -16.42
N SER A 1055 -19.88 -18.19 -15.48
CA SER A 1055 -21.00 -19.10 -15.79
C SER A 1055 -22.11 -18.47 -16.62
N LYS A 1056 -22.13 -17.13 -16.80
CA LYS A 1056 -23.01 -16.45 -17.78
C LYS A 1056 -22.48 -16.54 -19.23
N VAL A 1057 -21.25 -17.01 -19.45
CA VAL A 1057 -20.66 -17.08 -20.80
C VAL A 1057 -21.11 -18.37 -21.49
N SER A 1058 -22.03 -18.22 -22.44
CA SER A 1058 -22.34 -19.25 -23.44
C SER A 1058 -21.10 -19.62 -24.25
N ALA A 1059 -21.01 -20.89 -24.64
CA ALA A 1059 -20.30 -21.24 -25.87
C ALA A 1059 -21.17 -20.73 -27.02
N ASP A 1060 -20.70 -19.66 -27.68
CA ASP A 1060 -21.29 -19.10 -28.90
C ASP A 1060 -20.63 -19.75 -30.13
#